data_AF-A0A8J8Y3P6-F1
#
_entry.id   AF-A0A8J8Y3P6-F1
#
_cell.length_a   1.000
_cell.length_b   1.000
_cell.length_c   1.000
_cell.angle_alpha   90.00
_cell.angle_beta   90.00
_cell.angle_gamma   90.00
#
_symmetry.space_group_name_H-M   'P 1'
#
loop_
_entity.id
_entity.type
_entity.pdbx_description
1 polymer ?
#
loop_
_entity_poly.entity_id
_entity_poly.type
_entity_poly.pdbx_seq_one_letter_code
_entity_poly.pdbx_strand_id
1 'polypeptide(L)'
;MADKLQHTADTMPNDLTIDLLTRITDNFSTKHQIGHGGFGTVYKGVLENGEEIAVKKLDIISLDDVKFMNEFTNLMSVRHKNIVRLVGYCCETRRKLVPHNGKLVLAYMEERVLCFEYLQRGSLDNYLSDESSGFDWCTRYNIIKGTCEGVNYLHNGPQGHIFHLDLKPGNILLDKNNVPKIADFGLSRLFEKTLSHHTTKVVIGTPGYMPPEYIEKKHITEMFDVFSLGVIIIEIMEGPKARSKLLEMPSQEFIELVHENWSRRFQQTTPTYTSEEIGSLQRQVKTCLEMALQCVEADRHKRPTIAEVVSRLNELDAMFQRTSPSLLPSELPIDPASPGDQDSSNASRHNERETMEQERGARGEYDNEVGVLRKFGPWGGKGGSAYDIEVPPHRLYSVTICSGEIIDSLAFSYIGPNGQSITIGPWGGNPGPSPYTIQLGPSEFLLEVSGTIGRFANSRSNVITSLTLVTNEDRYGHFGTERGDPFCTTLQTNCSIVGFFARASRYMHAIGVYVNTNQLNLAVSRRRFRTDNLGNANEKLVKIGPWGGNGGRAHDVNVAHHRLESIAIGSGSIVDSLAFSYIKPNGDRLTVGPWGGALPNPYTINLDPSESLLDVYGTIGPYVDSRSDVITSITFVTSKDTYGPYGTGGGVPFSTPVKGNSSIVGFFGYAGRYMHAIGVNVDAGVDENDRLAKIGPWGGSEGIVKDINVAVAPHHLESVTICSAVVIDSLAFSYSKSNGQKYDIGPWGGPGGMSHTVKFGSSEFLVRVFGTIGPFRASRCVVTSVTFVTNVRSYGPFGQGGGTPFDVPMQSNGKIVGFFGHARSYVEALGVYVRTY
;
A
#
# COMPACT_ATOMS: atom_id res chain seq x y z
N MET A 1 -28.94 -18.55 32.80
CA MET A 1 -29.33 -17.52 31.80
C MET A 1 -28.76 -16.20 32.28
N ALA A 2 -28.20 -15.42 31.35
CA ALA A 2 -27.32 -14.26 31.56
C ALA A 2 -25.89 -14.61 32.00
N ASP A 3 -25.08 -15.08 31.04
CA ASP A 3 -23.69 -14.63 30.91
C ASP A 3 -23.11 -15.05 29.56
N LYS A 4 -22.24 -14.19 29.00
CA LYS A 4 -21.55 -14.23 27.68
C LYS A 4 -22.21 -13.43 26.54
N LEU A 5 -22.21 -12.12 26.71
CA LEU A 5 -21.92 -11.17 25.61
C LEU A 5 -20.77 -10.26 26.08
N GLN A 6 -19.56 -10.81 26.13
CA GLN A 6 -18.36 -9.98 26.04
C GLN A 6 -18.25 -9.53 24.58
N HIS A 7 -18.43 -8.22 24.38
CA HIS A 7 -18.23 -7.53 23.11
C HIS A 7 -16.90 -7.94 22.49
N THR A 8 -16.95 -8.44 21.26
CA THR A 8 -15.81 -8.86 20.44
C THR A 8 -14.90 -7.67 20.14
N ALA A 9 -13.75 -7.60 20.82
CA ALA A 9 -12.75 -6.53 20.68
C ALA A 9 -11.74 -6.73 19.52
N ASP A 10 -11.91 -7.79 18.71
CA ASP A 10 -10.91 -8.23 17.71
C ASP A 10 -11.27 -7.98 16.24
N THR A 11 -12.38 -7.32 15.94
CA THR A 11 -12.84 -7.18 14.55
C THR A 11 -12.17 -5.99 13.84
N MET A 12 -11.62 -6.22 12.65
CA MET A 12 -11.14 -5.13 11.77
C MET A 12 -12.30 -4.20 11.37
N PRO A 13 -12.06 -2.89 11.10
CA PRO A 13 -13.10 -2.00 10.62
C PRO A 13 -13.76 -2.55 9.36
N ASN A 14 -15.09 -2.51 9.31
CA ASN A 14 -15.86 -3.10 8.22
C ASN A 14 -15.84 -2.20 6.97
N ASP A 15 -15.76 -2.83 5.80
CA ASP A 15 -16.03 -2.16 4.52
C ASP A 15 -17.56 -2.02 4.36
N LEU A 16 -18.06 -0.79 4.47
CA LEU A 16 -19.48 -0.45 4.47
C LEU A 16 -19.85 0.19 3.13
N THR A 17 -20.98 -0.23 2.55
CA THR A 17 -21.42 0.34 1.28
C THR A 17 -22.03 1.73 1.47
N ILE A 18 -21.86 2.62 0.51
CA ILE A 18 -22.49 3.95 0.58
C ILE A 18 -24.03 3.85 0.53
N ASP A 19 -24.62 2.81 -0.04
CA ASP A 19 -26.07 2.59 0.01
C ASP A 19 -26.55 2.28 1.44
N LEU A 20 -25.80 1.47 2.18
CA LEU A 20 -26.06 1.25 3.60
C LEU A 20 -25.94 2.57 4.37
N LEU A 21 -24.86 3.31 4.17
CA LEU A 21 -24.61 4.58 4.86
C LEU A 21 -25.68 5.62 4.53
N THR A 22 -26.12 5.67 3.28
CA THR A 22 -27.25 6.50 2.83
C THR A 22 -28.53 6.11 3.57
N ARG A 23 -28.84 4.81 3.66
CA ARG A 23 -30.05 4.33 4.35
C ARG A 23 -30.05 4.65 5.85
N ILE A 24 -28.95 4.38 6.56
CA ILE A 24 -28.89 4.56 8.03
C ILE A 24 -28.79 6.03 8.45
N THR A 25 -28.47 6.93 7.53
CA THR A 25 -28.39 8.38 7.76
C THR A 25 -29.58 9.15 7.16
N ASP A 26 -30.61 8.45 6.68
CA ASP A 26 -31.74 9.04 5.96
C ASP A 26 -31.29 9.94 4.80
N ASN A 27 -30.46 9.38 3.92
CA ASN A 27 -29.82 10.04 2.80
C ASN A 27 -28.96 11.25 3.20
N PHE A 28 -28.11 11.08 4.22
CA PHE A 28 -27.28 12.16 4.78
C PHE A 28 -28.12 13.39 5.14
N SER A 29 -29.27 13.16 5.77
CA SER A 29 -30.21 14.22 6.13
C SER A 29 -29.61 15.14 7.19
N THR A 30 -29.86 16.44 7.07
CA THR A 30 -29.47 17.45 8.05
C THR A 30 -30.09 17.19 9.43
N LYS A 31 -31.18 16.41 9.52
CA LYS A 31 -31.76 15.96 10.81
C LYS A 31 -30.81 15.06 11.60
N HIS A 32 -29.94 14.33 10.92
CA HIS A 32 -28.97 13.42 11.51
C HIS A 32 -27.58 14.05 11.62
N GLN A 33 -27.39 15.29 11.18
CA GLN A 33 -26.10 15.96 11.24
C GLN A 33 -25.73 16.27 12.71
N ILE A 34 -24.57 15.79 13.14
CA ILE A 34 -24.04 15.97 14.50
C ILE A 34 -22.77 16.84 14.54
N GLY A 35 -22.16 17.12 13.38
CA GLY A 35 -21.00 18.00 13.27
C GLY A 35 -20.69 18.38 11.83
N HIS A 36 -20.01 19.50 11.64
CA HIS A 36 -19.51 19.97 10.34
C HIS A 36 -18.24 20.79 10.55
N GLY A 37 -17.24 20.60 9.69
CA GLY A 37 -15.97 21.32 9.77
C GLY A 37 -15.17 21.23 8.47
N GLY A 38 -13.91 21.67 8.51
CA GLY A 38 -13.00 21.67 7.35
C GLY A 38 -12.54 20.28 6.86
N PHE A 39 -13.17 19.22 7.37
CA PHE A 39 -12.91 17.81 7.08
C PHE A 39 -14.25 17.08 6.81
N GLY A 40 -15.24 17.79 6.25
CA GLY A 40 -16.54 17.23 5.90
C GLY A 40 -17.60 17.30 7.02
N THR A 41 -18.67 16.54 6.80
CA THR A 41 -19.89 16.56 7.62
C THR A 41 -20.11 15.22 8.31
N VAL A 42 -20.44 15.25 9.61
CA VAL A 42 -20.65 14.07 10.43
C VAL A 42 -22.15 13.88 10.70
N TYR A 43 -22.63 12.67 10.47
CA TYR A 43 -24.02 12.26 10.67
C TYR A 43 -24.13 11.15 11.70
N LYS A 44 -25.21 11.09 12.46
CA LYS A 44 -25.56 9.95 13.31
C LYS A 44 -26.26 8.89 12.47
N GLY A 45 -25.73 7.67 12.46
CA GLY A 45 -26.34 6.49 11.84
C GLY A 45 -26.69 5.43 12.87
N VAL A 46 -27.67 4.57 12.56
CA VAL A 46 -28.05 3.41 13.38
C VAL A 46 -27.98 2.16 12.51
N LEU A 47 -27.11 1.23 12.86
CA LEU A 47 -26.96 -0.06 12.17
C LEU A 47 -28.16 -0.99 12.46
N GLU A 48 -28.35 -2.03 11.64
CA GLU A 48 -29.48 -2.97 11.78
C GLU A 48 -29.50 -3.71 13.13
N ASN A 49 -28.33 -3.86 13.76
CA ASN A 49 -28.16 -4.44 15.10
C ASN A 49 -28.49 -3.44 16.23
N GLY A 50 -28.88 -2.21 15.92
CA GLY A 50 -29.15 -1.14 16.87
C GLY A 50 -27.91 -0.36 17.34
N GLU A 51 -26.70 -0.67 16.85
CA GLU A 51 -25.49 0.07 17.19
C GLU A 51 -25.51 1.47 16.56
N GLU A 52 -25.30 2.49 17.39
CA GLU A 52 -25.19 3.88 16.94
C GLU A 52 -23.76 4.18 16.48
N ILE A 53 -23.61 4.78 15.29
CA ILE A 53 -22.31 5.15 14.71
C ILE A 53 -22.30 6.62 14.26
N ALA A 54 -21.11 7.22 14.24
CA ALA A 54 -20.87 8.53 13.65
C ALA A 54 -20.30 8.35 12.24
N VAL A 55 -20.97 8.90 11.23
CA VAL A 55 -20.67 8.75 9.80
C VAL A 55 -20.10 10.08 9.28
N LYS A 56 -18.78 10.19 9.19
CA LYS A 56 -18.06 11.37 8.66
C LYS A 56 -17.93 11.25 7.15
N LYS A 57 -18.75 12.00 6.42
CA LYS A 57 -18.69 12.12 4.97
C LYS A 57 -17.78 13.29 4.58
N LEU A 58 -16.75 13.01 3.80
CA LEU A 58 -15.80 14.01 3.34
C LEU A 58 -16.33 14.79 2.14
N ASP A 59 -15.98 16.07 2.05
CA ASP A 59 -16.38 16.94 0.95
C ASP A 59 -15.52 16.68 -0.29
N ILE A 60 -16.13 16.81 -1.47
CA ILE A 60 -15.64 16.36 -2.79
C ILE A 60 -14.39 17.12 -3.31
N ILE A 61 -13.89 18.13 -2.59
CA ILE A 61 -12.82 19.01 -3.11
C ILE A 61 -11.45 18.35 -2.91
N SER A 62 -10.69 18.22 -4.01
CA SER A 62 -9.40 17.52 -4.22
C SER A 62 -8.23 17.87 -3.27
N LEU A 63 -8.41 18.74 -2.29
CA LEU A 63 -7.39 19.10 -1.28
C LEU A 63 -7.38 18.15 -0.07
N ASP A 64 -8.35 17.22 0.02
CA ASP A 64 -8.61 16.42 1.22
C ASP A 64 -8.07 14.98 1.20
N ASP A 65 -7.39 14.57 0.11
CA ASP A 65 -6.88 13.20 -0.05
C ASP A 65 -5.82 12.81 0.98
N VAL A 66 -4.90 13.73 1.27
CA VAL A 66 -3.87 13.54 2.30
C VAL A 66 -4.49 13.41 3.68
N LYS A 67 -5.53 14.20 3.96
CA LYS A 67 -6.20 14.22 5.27
C LYS A 67 -7.04 12.97 5.48
N PHE A 68 -7.79 12.52 4.47
CA PHE A 68 -8.48 11.24 4.49
C PHE A 68 -7.52 10.07 4.74
N MET A 69 -6.42 10.01 3.97
CA MET A 69 -5.46 8.93 4.10
C MET A 69 -4.74 8.97 5.44
N ASN A 70 -4.41 10.16 5.97
CA ASN A 70 -3.86 10.29 7.32
C ASN A 70 -4.84 9.80 8.38
N GLU A 71 -6.08 10.28 8.36
CA GLU A 71 -7.10 9.89 9.35
C GLU A 71 -7.38 8.38 9.28
N PHE A 72 -7.56 7.83 8.08
CA PHE A 72 -7.75 6.41 7.85
C PHE A 72 -6.55 5.57 8.31
N THR A 73 -5.33 5.88 7.85
CA THR A 73 -4.13 5.08 8.14
C THR A 73 -3.75 5.12 9.61
N ASN A 74 -3.81 6.31 10.23
CA ASN A 74 -3.54 6.46 11.66
C ASN A 74 -4.57 5.68 12.48
N LEU A 75 -5.88 5.84 12.20
CA LEU A 75 -6.94 5.17 12.97
C LEU A 75 -7.04 3.66 12.72
N MET A 76 -6.61 3.16 11.56
CA MET A 76 -6.48 1.73 11.29
C MET A 76 -5.39 1.05 12.13
N SER A 77 -4.34 1.79 12.50
CA SER A 77 -3.19 1.24 13.23
C SER A 77 -3.30 1.36 14.76
N VAL A 78 -4.06 2.33 15.27
CA VAL A 78 -4.18 2.60 16.72
C VAL A 78 -5.41 1.93 17.35
N ARG A 79 -5.24 1.36 18.54
CA ARG A 79 -6.34 0.85 19.36
C ARG A 79 -6.09 1.15 20.83
N HIS A 80 -6.86 2.07 21.39
CA HIS A 80 -6.75 2.47 22.79
C HIS A 80 -8.11 2.95 23.33
N LYS A 81 -8.37 2.74 24.63
CA LYS A 81 -9.63 3.14 25.28
C LYS A 81 -9.92 4.65 25.14
N ASN A 82 -8.86 5.47 25.10
CA ASN A 82 -8.91 6.93 24.96
C ASN A 82 -8.67 7.46 23.54
N ILE A 83 -8.81 6.61 22.52
CA ILE A 83 -8.80 7.01 21.11
C ILE A 83 -10.13 6.58 20.50
N VAL A 84 -10.70 7.41 19.63
CA VAL A 84 -11.95 7.07 18.93
C VAL A 84 -11.74 5.83 18.06
N ARG A 85 -12.67 4.87 18.16
CA ARG A 85 -12.63 3.65 17.37
C ARG A 85 -13.22 3.87 15.98
N LEU A 86 -12.43 3.54 14.95
CA LEU A 86 -12.94 3.37 13.59
C LEU A 86 -13.74 2.05 13.53
N VAL A 87 -15.03 2.15 13.24
CA VAL A 87 -15.98 1.03 13.13
C VAL A 87 -16.01 0.49 11.69
N GLY A 88 -15.87 1.38 10.72
CA GLY A 88 -15.89 1.02 9.31
C GLY A 88 -15.54 2.21 8.42
N TYR A 89 -15.49 1.95 7.12
CA TYR A 89 -15.19 2.96 6.11
C TYR A 89 -15.92 2.63 4.82
N CYS A 90 -16.06 3.63 3.95
CA CYS A 90 -16.53 3.50 2.58
C CYS A 90 -15.57 4.27 1.67
N CYS A 91 -15.10 3.62 0.62
CA CYS A 91 -14.33 4.24 -0.47
C CYS A 91 -14.84 3.67 -1.80
N GLU A 92 -15.95 4.22 -2.30
CA GLU A 92 -16.60 3.75 -3.53
C GLU A 92 -16.51 4.80 -4.63
N THR A 93 -16.14 4.41 -5.86
CA THR A 93 -16.24 5.29 -7.03
C THR A 93 -17.60 5.10 -7.70
N ARG A 94 -18.43 6.14 -7.72
CA ARG A 94 -19.76 6.12 -8.35
C ARG A 94 -19.87 7.09 -9.52
N ARG A 95 -20.60 6.69 -10.55
CA ARG A 95 -20.96 7.59 -11.66
C ARG A 95 -22.15 8.46 -11.22
N LYS A 96 -21.97 9.77 -11.13
CA LYS A 96 -23.03 10.72 -10.77
C LYS A 96 -23.16 11.80 -11.84
N LEU A 97 -24.39 12.27 -12.04
CA LEU A 97 -24.67 13.48 -12.82
C LEU A 97 -24.30 14.68 -11.96
N VAL A 98 -23.28 15.42 -12.38
CA VAL A 98 -22.83 16.64 -11.69
C VAL A 98 -23.01 17.86 -12.60
N PRO A 99 -23.43 19.01 -12.06
CA PRO A 99 -23.46 20.25 -12.83
C PRO A 99 -22.02 20.72 -13.10
N HIS A 100 -21.66 20.90 -14.36
CA HIS A 100 -20.40 21.51 -14.77
C HIS A 100 -20.68 22.54 -15.86
N ASN A 101 -20.37 23.81 -15.59
CA ASN A 101 -20.63 24.94 -16.50
C ASN A 101 -22.08 25.00 -17.03
N GLY A 102 -23.05 24.76 -16.14
CA GLY A 102 -24.49 24.79 -16.48
C GLY A 102 -25.02 23.58 -17.25
N LYS A 103 -24.20 22.55 -17.48
CA LYS A 103 -24.62 21.27 -18.10
C LYS A 103 -24.44 20.13 -17.10
N LEU A 104 -25.36 19.15 -17.12
CA LEU A 104 -25.18 17.92 -16.36
C LEU A 104 -24.21 16.99 -17.11
N VAL A 105 -23.11 16.63 -16.46
CA VAL A 105 -22.13 15.69 -17.00
C VAL A 105 -22.05 14.46 -16.09
N LEU A 106 -21.90 13.28 -16.68
CA LEU A 106 -21.67 12.06 -15.90
C LEU A 106 -20.18 11.99 -15.51
N ALA A 107 -19.90 12.24 -14.24
CA ALA A 107 -18.56 12.17 -13.66
C ALA A 107 -18.42 10.96 -12.74
N TYR A 108 -17.21 10.40 -12.67
CA TYR A 108 -16.85 9.46 -11.61
C TYR A 108 -16.52 10.28 -10.37
N MET A 109 -17.19 9.97 -9.27
CA MET A 109 -17.09 10.65 -7.99
C MET A 109 -16.69 9.62 -6.94
N GLU A 110 -15.70 9.95 -6.13
CA GLU A 110 -15.31 9.09 -5.02
C GLU A 110 -16.15 9.43 -3.78
N GLU A 111 -16.90 8.46 -3.30
CA GLU A 111 -17.60 8.52 -2.03
C GLU A 111 -16.66 8.02 -0.93
N ARG A 112 -16.13 8.97 -0.16
CA ARG A 112 -15.23 8.71 0.96
C ARG A 112 -15.93 9.01 2.27
N VAL A 113 -16.10 7.98 3.09
CA VAL A 113 -16.81 8.08 4.36
C VAL A 113 -16.07 7.27 5.43
N LEU A 114 -15.86 7.86 6.59
CA LEU A 114 -15.31 7.18 7.77
C LEU A 114 -16.41 7.01 8.82
N CYS A 115 -16.50 5.82 9.41
CA CYS A 115 -17.52 5.49 10.39
C CYS A 115 -16.86 5.20 11.74
N PHE A 116 -17.25 5.93 12.76
CA PHE A 116 -16.71 5.86 14.11
C PHE A 116 -17.75 5.39 15.11
N GLU A 117 -17.30 4.97 16.29
CA GLU A 117 -18.22 4.78 17.41
C GLU A 117 -18.93 6.09 17.73
N TYR A 118 -20.24 6.04 17.98
CA TYR A 118 -20.97 7.23 18.37
C TYR A 118 -20.74 7.56 19.84
N LEU A 119 -20.30 8.80 20.11
CA LEU A 119 -19.98 9.30 21.45
C LEU A 119 -21.07 10.26 21.92
N GLN A 120 -21.91 9.76 22.82
CA GLN A 120 -23.21 10.34 23.17
C GLN A 120 -23.10 11.72 23.81
N ARG A 121 -22.00 12.00 24.52
CA ARG A 121 -21.79 13.27 25.20
C ARG A 121 -21.11 14.31 24.31
N GLY A 122 -20.72 13.95 23.09
CA GLY A 122 -20.15 14.87 22.12
C GLY A 122 -18.79 15.41 22.56
N SER A 123 -18.43 16.60 22.05
CA SER A 123 -17.14 17.25 22.33
C SER A 123 -17.05 17.81 23.75
N LEU A 124 -15.84 17.74 24.33
CA LEU A 124 -15.46 18.39 25.57
C LEU A 124 -15.69 19.92 25.52
N ASP A 125 -15.60 20.54 24.36
CA ASP A 125 -15.80 21.99 24.17
C ASP A 125 -17.17 22.47 24.71
N ASN A 126 -18.19 21.61 24.60
CA ASN A 126 -19.55 21.87 25.11
C ASN A 126 -19.62 21.97 26.64
N TYR A 127 -18.56 21.58 27.36
CA TYR A 127 -18.51 21.52 28.83
C TYR A 127 -17.44 22.44 29.43
N LEU A 128 -16.82 23.30 28.63
CA LEU A 128 -15.81 24.26 29.12
C LEU A 128 -16.38 25.66 29.36
N SER A 129 -17.52 26.02 28.75
CA SER A 129 -18.01 27.40 28.65
C SER A 129 -18.59 28.05 29.92
N ASP A 130 -18.69 27.33 31.04
CA ASP A 130 -19.25 27.88 32.28
C ASP A 130 -18.44 27.45 33.51
N GLU A 131 -18.19 28.37 34.45
CA GLU A 131 -17.59 28.05 35.76
C GLU A 131 -18.41 26.98 36.50
N SER A 132 -19.67 26.81 36.11
CA SER A 132 -20.67 25.86 36.59
C SER A 132 -20.95 24.66 35.67
N SER A 133 -20.08 24.34 34.70
CA SER A 133 -20.31 23.38 33.60
C SER A 133 -20.57 21.90 33.93
N GLY A 134 -21.00 21.59 35.16
CA GLY A 134 -21.60 20.33 35.56
C GLY A 134 -20.63 19.19 35.86
N PHE A 135 -19.35 19.31 35.50
CA PHE A 135 -18.33 18.34 35.89
C PHE A 135 -17.70 18.67 37.24
N ASP A 136 -17.82 17.72 38.16
CA ASP A 136 -17.03 17.66 39.38
C ASP A 136 -15.53 17.45 39.07
N TRP A 137 -14.71 17.61 40.10
CA TRP A 137 -13.26 17.46 39.93
C TRP A 137 -12.88 16.04 39.49
N CYS A 138 -13.52 15.00 40.03
CA CYS A 138 -13.23 13.63 39.67
C CYS A 138 -13.42 13.37 38.17
N THR A 139 -14.51 13.87 37.58
CA THR A 139 -14.76 13.76 36.14
C THR A 139 -13.71 14.53 35.35
N ARG A 140 -13.37 15.76 35.74
CA ARG A 140 -12.33 16.57 35.07
C ARG A 140 -10.96 15.90 35.14
N TYR A 141 -10.59 15.38 36.29
CA TYR A 141 -9.34 14.65 36.49
C TYR A 141 -9.27 13.39 35.61
N ASN A 142 -10.36 12.61 35.54
CA ASN A 142 -10.43 11.45 34.66
C ASN A 142 -10.34 11.82 33.16
N ILE A 143 -10.91 12.96 32.77
CA ILE A 143 -10.77 13.50 31.41
C ILE A 143 -9.32 13.89 31.12
N ILE A 144 -8.67 14.62 32.04
CA ILE A 144 -7.25 14.98 31.95
C ILE A 144 -6.40 13.71 31.80
N LYS A 145 -6.54 12.78 32.74
CA LYS A 145 -5.75 11.55 32.77
C LYS A 145 -5.96 10.70 31.52
N GLY A 146 -7.21 10.43 31.14
CA GLY A 146 -7.51 9.64 29.95
C GLY A 146 -6.99 10.29 28.66
N THR A 147 -7.04 11.61 28.55
CA THR A 147 -6.45 12.33 27.42
C THR A 147 -4.92 12.17 27.41
N CYS A 148 -4.24 12.34 28.54
CA CYS A 148 -2.80 12.09 28.66
C CYS A 148 -2.42 10.66 28.29
N GLU A 149 -3.17 9.66 28.75
CA GLU A 149 -2.97 8.25 28.39
C GLU A 149 -3.14 8.01 26.88
N GLY A 150 -4.14 8.64 26.26
CA GLY A 150 -4.36 8.60 24.82
C GLY A 150 -3.19 9.19 24.02
N VAL A 151 -2.70 10.38 24.40
CA VAL A 151 -1.54 11.01 23.74
C VAL A 151 -0.27 10.18 23.97
N ASN A 152 -0.07 9.64 25.17
CA ASN A 152 1.08 8.77 25.45
C ASN A 152 1.06 7.51 24.58
N TYR A 153 -0.12 6.91 24.35
CA TYR A 153 -0.26 5.79 23.44
C TYR A 153 0.10 6.18 21.99
N LEU A 154 -0.30 7.38 21.54
CA LEU A 154 0.04 7.86 20.20
C LEU A 154 1.55 8.11 20.03
N HIS A 155 2.21 8.66 21.05
CA HIS A 155 3.63 9.01 20.98
C HIS A 155 4.56 7.82 21.22
N ASN A 156 4.23 6.98 22.19
CA ASN A 156 5.11 5.93 22.71
C ASN A 156 4.57 4.51 22.48
N GLY A 157 3.45 4.38 21.76
CA GLY A 157 2.81 3.10 21.48
C GLY A 157 3.56 2.22 20.47
N PRO A 158 3.03 1.00 20.22
CA PRO A 158 3.68 0.00 19.37
C PRO A 158 3.76 0.41 17.89
N GLN A 159 2.92 1.35 17.44
CA GLN A 159 2.83 1.77 16.04
C GLN A 159 3.81 2.89 15.64
N GLY A 160 4.57 3.44 16.59
CA GLY A 160 5.52 4.55 16.35
C GLY A 160 5.04 5.90 16.87
N HIS A 161 5.76 6.98 16.54
CA HIS A 161 5.51 8.34 17.03
C HIS A 161 4.44 9.05 16.18
N ILE A 162 3.16 8.83 16.51
CA ILE A 162 2.06 9.56 15.87
C ILE A 162 1.84 10.85 16.63
N PHE A 163 2.10 12.01 15.99
CA PHE A 163 1.72 13.31 16.55
C PHE A 163 0.36 13.71 15.99
N HIS A 164 -0.54 14.15 16.87
CA HIS A 164 -1.91 14.48 16.51
C HIS A 164 -1.99 15.81 15.75
N LEU A 165 -1.26 16.83 16.20
CA LEU A 165 -1.10 18.16 15.57
C LEU A 165 -2.36 19.04 15.51
N ASP A 166 -3.47 18.60 16.13
CA ASP A 166 -4.72 19.38 16.25
C ASP A 166 -5.49 19.03 17.53
N LEU A 167 -4.77 18.81 18.64
CA LEU A 167 -5.41 18.59 19.92
C LEU A 167 -6.09 19.88 20.39
N LYS A 168 -7.39 19.79 20.66
CA LYS A 168 -8.24 20.85 21.22
C LYS A 168 -9.46 20.20 21.89
N PRO A 169 -10.20 20.92 22.74
CA PRO A 169 -11.43 20.39 23.35
C PRO A 169 -12.44 19.87 22.33
N GLY A 170 -12.55 20.55 21.17
CA GLY A 170 -13.31 20.13 20.00
C GLY A 170 -13.06 18.69 19.55
N ASN A 171 -11.81 18.23 19.67
CA ASN A 171 -11.33 16.93 19.19
C ASN A 171 -11.19 15.88 20.32
N ILE A 172 -11.62 16.21 21.55
CA ILE A 172 -11.76 15.27 22.66
C ILE A 172 -13.25 15.01 22.84
N LEU A 173 -13.69 13.82 22.44
CA LEU A 173 -15.09 13.41 22.52
C LEU A 173 -15.32 12.57 23.79
N LEU A 174 -16.51 12.66 24.37
CA LEU A 174 -16.89 11.98 25.60
C LEU A 174 -17.91 10.88 25.32
N ASP A 175 -17.64 9.68 25.81
CA ASP A 175 -18.63 8.60 25.80
C ASP A 175 -19.73 8.83 26.85
N LYS A 176 -20.71 7.92 26.92
CA LYS A 176 -21.80 7.95 27.90
C LYS A 176 -21.33 8.00 29.37
N ASN A 177 -20.11 7.57 29.66
CA ASN A 177 -19.51 7.49 31.00
C ASN A 177 -18.47 8.60 31.26
N ASN A 178 -18.38 9.63 30.40
CA ASN A 178 -17.35 10.68 30.45
C ASN A 178 -15.91 10.20 30.20
N VAL A 179 -15.72 9.03 29.61
CA VAL A 179 -14.37 8.58 29.21
C VAL A 179 -13.95 9.40 27.98
N PRO A 180 -12.80 10.09 28.01
CA PRO A 180 -12.35 10.89 26.88
C PRO A 180 -11.79 10.02 25.77
N LYS A 181 -12.10 10.38 24.53
CA LYS A 181 -11.59 9.76 23.31
C LYS A 181 -11.10 10.83 22.35
N ILE A 182 -9.81 10.75 22.01
CA ILE A 182 -9.17 11.63 21.04
C ILE A 182 -9.69 11.27 19.64
N ALA A 183 -10.11 12.29 18.88
CA ALA A 183 -10.70 12.16 17.55
C ALA A 183 -10.10 13.18 16.56
N ASP A 184 -10.46 13.05 15.29
CA ASP A 184 -10.04 13.94 14.18
C ASP A 184 -8.54 13.88 13.84
N PHE A 185 -8.12 12.77 13.23
CA PHE A 185 -6.72 12.49 12.88
C PHE A 185 -6.31 13.06 11.51
N GLY A 186 -7.08 13.97 10.93
CA GLY A 186 -6.83 14.50 9.58
C GLY A 186 -5.49 15.22 9.42
N LEU A 187 -4.98 15.85 10.49
CA LEU A 187 -3.66 16.50 10.49
C LEU A 187 -2.53 15.63 11.07
N SER A 188 -2.87 14.47 11.63
CA SER A 188 -1.92 13.63 12.35
C SER A 188 -0.89 13.00 11.43
N ARG A 189 0.33 12.79 11.95
CA ARG A 189 1.46 12.28 11.17
C ARG A 189 2.26 11.27 11.98
N LEU A 190 2.66 10.19 11.31
CA LEU A 190 3.60 9.21 11.84
C LEU A 190 5.04 9.67 11.56
N PHE A 191 5.88 9.66 12.59
CA PHE A 191 7.29 10.04 12.51
C PHE A 191 8.23 8.89 12.92
N GLU A 192 9.41 8.87 12.30
CA GLU A 192 10.49 7.93 12.66
C GLU A 192 11.19 8.37 13.95
N LYS A 193 11.55 7.40 14.81
CA LYS A 193 12.16 7.61 16.14
C LYS A 193 13.49 8.37 16.14
N THR A 194 14.14 8.51 14.99
CA THR A 194 15.54 8.96 14.86
C THR A 194 15.68 10.48 14.68
N LEU A 195 14.58 11.20 14.40
CA LEU A 195 14.61 12.63 14.13
C LEU A 195 14.14 13.45 15.34
N SER A 196 14.92 14.46 15.73
CA SER A 196 14.64 15.31 16.90
C SER A 196 13.58 16.39 16.65
N HIS A 197 13.31 16.72 15.39
CA HIS A 197 12.27 17.65 14.95
C HIS A 197 12.06 17.56 13.43
N HIS A 198 10.89 17.98 12.97
CA HIS A 198 10.52 18.06 11.56
C HIS A 198 10.10 19.48 11.18
N THR A 199 10.43 19.96 9.98
CA THR A 199 10.03 21.31 9.54
C THR A 199 8.91 21.23 8.51
N THR A 200 7.82 21.99 8.69
CA THR A 200 6.73 22.11 7.71
C THR A 200 6.81 23.41 6.93
N LYS A 201 6.32 23.44 5.68
CA LYS A 201 6.23 24.69 4.88
C LYS A 201 5.00 25.53 5.21
N VAL A 202 3.92 24.86 5.59
CA VAL A 202 2.61 25.47 5.89
C VAL A 202 2.28 25.23 7.36
N VAL A 203 1.90 26.29 8.05
CA VAL A 203 1.36 26.25 9.41
C VAL A 203 -0.11 25.86 9.31
N ILE A 204 -0.45 24.71 9.87
CA ILE A 204 -1.79 24.13 9.90
C ILE A 204 -2.08 23.67 11.33
N GLY A 205 -3.31 23.86 11.80
CA GLY A 205 -3.71 23.57 13.18
C GLY A 205 -4.63 24.67 13.73
N THR A 206 -5.19 24.44 14.90
CA THR A 206 -6.14 25.38 15.52
C THR A 206 -5.41 26.49 16.29
N PRO A 207 -5.63 27.79 15.96
CA PRO A 207 -5.06 28.92 16.70
C PRO A 207 -5.32 28.84 18.20
N GLY A 208 -4.30 29.21 18.99
CA GLY A 208 -4.32 29.13 20.45
C GLY A 208 -3.77 27.82 21.01
N TYR A 209 -3.87 26.70 20.30
CA TYR A 209 -3.33 25.40 20.72
C TYR A 209 -1.96 25.10 20.09
N MET A 210 -1.55 25.87 19.09
CA MET A 210 -0.24 25.73 18.45
C MET A 210 0.89 26.34 19.32
N PRO A 211 2.01 25.63 19.53
CA PRO A 211 3.14 26.14 20.30
C PRO A 211 3.92 27.23 19.54
N PRO A 212 4.60 28.15 20.24
CA PRO A 212 5.29 29.28 19.63
C PRO A 212 6.38 28.86 18.62
N GLU A 213 7.16 27.81 18.92
CA GLU A 213 8.20 27.34 18.01
C GLU A 213 7.66 26.76 16.70
N TYR A 214 6.42 26.28 16.68
CA TYR A 214 5.76 25.84 15.45
C TYR A 214 5.30 27.03 14.63
N ILE A 215 4.73 28.05 15.28
CA ILE A 215 4.27 29.27 14.61
C ILE A 215 5.45 30.03 13.99
N GLU A 216 6.53 30.19 14.75
CA GLU A 216 7.71 30.98 14.36
C GLU A 216 8.66 30.22 13.45
N LYS A 217 9.00 28.97 13.82
CA LYS A 217 10.09 28.20 13.20
C LYS A 217 9.57 27.02 12.38
N LYS A 218 8.26 26.76 12.39
CA LYS A 218 7.61 25.64 11.69
C LYS A 218 8.14 24.27 12.10
N HIS A 219 8.69 24.17 13.30
CA HIS A 219 9.18 22.92 13.87
C HIS A 219 8.04 22.10 14.51
N ILE A 220 7.96 20.84 14.13
CA ILE A 220 7.08 19.82 14.68
C ILE A 220 7.95 18.87 15.50
N THR A 221 7.56 18.64 16.75
CA THR A 221 8.12 17.64 17.67
C THR A 221 6.98 17.06 18.50
N GLU A 222 7.23 16.04 19.33
CA GLU A 222 6.21 15.55 20.27
C GLU A 222 5.71 16.66 21.21
N MET A 223 6.53 17.69 21.43
CA MET A 223 6.22 18.83 22.30
C MET A 223 5.08 19.72 21.76
N PHE A 224 4.67 19.53 20.51
CA PHE A 224 3.48 20.18 19.96
C PHE A 224 2.21 19.74 20.68
N ASP A 225 2.01 18.42 20.75
CA ASP A 225 0.82 17.85 21.39
C ASP A 225 0.88 18.07 22.91
N VAL A 226 2.09 18.04 23.51
CA VAL A 226 2.29 18.37 24.93
C VAL A 226 1.85 19.80 25.23
N PHE A 227 2.24 20.77 24.39
CA PHE A 227 1.80 22.16 24.56
C PHE A 227 0.28 22.26 24.43
N SER A 228 -0.29 21.68 23.38
CA SER A 228 -1.75 21.67 23.15
C SER A 228 -2.49 21.09 24.36
N LEU A 229 -1.98 19.98 24.92
CA LEU A 229 -2.51 19.32 26.11
C LEU A 229 -2.41 20.19 27.36
N GLY A 230 -1.29 20.89 27.59
CA GLY A 230 -1.16 21.83 28.70
C GLY A 230 -2.23 22.90 28.67
N VAL A 231 -2.51 23.43 27.48
CA VAL A 231 -3.58 24.42 27.32
C VAL A 231 -4.96 23.84 27.59
N ILE A 232 -5.25 22.63 27.08
CA ILE A 232 -6.50 21.92 27.35
C ILE A 232 -6.70 21.69 28.85
N ILE A 233 -5.65 21.29 29.58
CA ILE A 233 -5.73 21.08 31.03
C ILE A 233 -6.08 22.39 31.75
N ILE A 234 -5.44 23.51 31.39
CA ILE A 234 -5.76 24.83 31.96
C ILE A 234 -7.23 25.19 31.71
N GLU A 235 -7.74 24.96 30.50
CA GLU A 235 -9.14 25.20 30.17
C GLU A 235 -10.10 24.26 30.91
N ILE A 236 -9.75 22.99 31.11
CA ILE A 236 -10.53 22.07 31.95
C ILE A 236 -10.58 22.57 33.40
N MET A 237 -9.52 23.19 33.91
CA MET A 237 -9.44 23.60 35.31
C MET A 237 -10.14 24.91 35.62
N GLU A 238 -10.05 25.90 34.72
CA GLU A 238 -10.50 27.28 34.99
C GLU A 238 -11.42 27.85 33.89
N GLY A 239 -11.60 27.13 32.78
CA GLY A 239 -12.45 27.52 31.65
C GLY A 239 -11.71 28.31 30.55
N PRO A 240 -12.37 28.64 29.42
CA PRO A 240 -11.76 29.26 28.24
C PRO A 240 -11.09 30.61 28.50
N LYS A 241 -11.54 31.36 29.51
CA LYS A 241 -10.97 32.66 29.88
C LYS A 241 -9.66 32.54 30.66
N ALA A 242 -9.27 31.33 31.07
CA ALA A 242 -8.06 31.08 31.83
C ALA A 242 -6.79 31.55 31.09
N ARG A 243 -6.77 31.45 29.76
CA ARG A 243 -5.67 31.94 28.91
C ARG A 243 -5.43 33.44 29.07
N SER A 244 -6.50 34.23 29.08
CA SER A 244 -6.42 35.68 29.28
C SER A 244 -5.87 36.01 30.68
N LYS A 245 -6.39 35.33 31.71
CA LYS A 245 -5.90 35.49 33.09
C LYS A 245 -4.41 35.15 33.22
N LEU A 246 -3.95 34.07 32.58
CA LEU A 246 -2.55 33.64 32.60
C LEU A 246 -1.59 34.67 31.97
N LEU A 247 -2.06 35.48 31.01
CA LEU A 247 -1.28 36.57 30.41
C LEU A 247 -1.27 37.85 31.26
N GLU A 248 -2.25 38.01 32.15
CA GLU A 248 -2.44 39.21 32.98
C GLU A 248 -1.74 39.13 34.35
N MET A 249 -1.32 37.94 34.80
CA MET A 249 -0.69 37.73 36.11
C MET A 249 0.47 36.71 36.09
N PRO A 250 1.39 36.73 37.07
CA PRO A 250 2.44 35.71 37.21
C PRO A 250 1.87 34.30 37.41
N SER A 251 2.57 33.28 36.92
CA SER A 251 2.13 31.88 37.01
C SER A 251 1.84 31.40 38.44
N GLN A 252 2.58 31.90 39.44
CA GLN A 252 2.38 31.54 40.84
C GLN A 252 1.06 32.09 41.40
N GLU A 253 0.73 33.34 41.05
CA GLU A 253 -0.54 33.98 41.44
C GLU A 253 -1.72 33.27 40.78
N PHE A 254 -1.56 32.88 39.51
CA PHE A 254 -2.56 32.08 38.81
C PHE A 254 -2.78 30.71 39.46
N ILE A 255 -1.70 30.03 39.91
CA ILE A 255 -1.81 28.75 40.62
C ILE A 255 -2.62 28.91 41.90
N GLU A 256 -2.31 29.93 42.70
CA GLU A 256 -2.97 30.20 43.97
C GLU A 256 -4.45 30.52 43.76
N LEU A 257 -4.78 31.37 42.77
CA LEU A 257 -6.15 31.72 42.42
C LEU A 257 -7.00 30.47 42.05
N VAL A 258 -6.51 29.65 41.13
CA VAL A 258 -7.24 28.45 40.68
C VAL A 258 -7.34 27.44 41.84
N HIS A 259 -6.27 27.25 42.61
CA HIS A 259 -6.27 26.35 43.76
C HIS A 259 -7.25 26.79 44.85
N GLU A 260 -7.34 28.08 45.16
CA GLU A 260 -8.31 28.63 46.10
C GLU A 260 -9.75 28.48 45.61
N ASN A 261 -10.00 28.71 44.31
CA ASN A 261 -11.31 28.51 43.70
C ASN A 261 -11.80 27.06 43.85
N TRP A 262 -10.93 26.09 43.54
CA TRP A 262 -11.25 24.67 43.74
C TRP A 262 -11.38 24.28 45.21
N SER A 263 -10.53 24.80 46.08
CA SER A 263 -10.62 24.60 47.53
C SER A 263 -11.98 25.05 48.07
N ARG A 264 -12.44 26.23 47.66
CA ARG A 264 -13.75 26.76 48.03
C ARG A 264 -14.88 25.88 47.50
N ARG A 265 -14.77 25.37 46.27
CA ARG A 265 -15.77 24.45 45.68
C ARG A 265 -15.86 23.15 46.48
N PHE A 266 -14.73 22.52 46.82
CA PHE A 266 -14.71 21.31 47.64
C PHE A 266 -15.34 21.52 49.02
N GLN A 267 -15.11 22.69 49.62
CA GLN A 267 -15.71 23.08 50.89
C GLN A 267 -17.22 23.35 50.79
N GLN A 268 -17.74 23.71 49.61
CA GLN A 268 -19.16 23.98 49.37
C GLN A 268 -19.96 22.73 48.95
N THR A 269 -19.33 21.74 48.31
CA THR A 269 -19.95 20.45 47.92
C THR A 269 -19.86 19.40 49.05
N THR A 270 -20.03 19.85 50.30
CA THR A 270 -19.48 19.26 51.54
C THR A 270 -20.03 17.92 52.09
N PRO A 271 -21.12 17.27 51.63
CA PRO A 271 -21.58 16.08 52.36
C PRO A 271 -20.81 14.77 52.06
N THR A 272 -19.85 14.75 51.11
CA THR A 272 -19.31 13.49 50.57
C THR A 272 -17.83 13.20 50.86
N TYR A 273 -17.03 14.19 51.27
CA TYR A 273 -15.57 14.04 51.41
C TYR A 273 -15.08 14.34 52.84
N THR A 274 -14.16 13.52 53.32
CA THR A 274 -13.37 13.72 54.54
C THR A 274 -12.30 14.80 54.35
N SER A 275 -11.78 15.35 55.45
CA SER A 275 -10.68 16.34 55.42
C SER A 275 -9.42 15.83 54.71
N GLU A 276 -9.12 14.53 54.82
CA GLU A 276 -7.99 13.89 54.14
C GLU A 276 -8.21 13.80 52.63
N GLU A 277 -9.42 13.42 52.20
CA GLU A 277 -9.81 13.41 50.78
C GLU A 277 -9.75 14.82 50.17
N ILE A 278 -10.26 15.84 50.86
CA ILE A 278 -10.17 17.24 50.41
C ILE A 278 -8.71 17.65 50.23
N GLY A 279 -7.82 17.33 51.19
CA GLY A 279 -6.40 17.61 51.07
C GLY A 279 -5.74 16.88 49.89
N SER A 280 -6.19 15.67 49.57
CA SER A 280 -5.73 14.90 48.42
C SER A 280 -6.22 15.51 47.09
N LEU A 281 -7.48 15.91 47.01
CA LEU A 281 -8.07 16.60 45.85
C LEU A 281 -7.37 17.95 45.59
N GLN A 282 -7.12 18.74 46.63
CA GLN A 282 -6.35 19.99 46.54
C GLN A 282 -4.94 19.76 45.97
N ARG A 283 -4.27 18.70 46.42
CA ARG A 283 -2.96 18.31 45.89
C ARG A 283 -3.03 17.89 44.42
N GLN A 284 -4.05 17.15 44.02
CA GLN A 284 -4.28 16.80 42.61
C GLN A 284 -4.49 18.05 41.76
N VAL A 285 -5.32 19.00 42.21
CA VAL A 285 -5.54 20.29 41.53
C VAL A 285 -4.22 21.01 41.34
N LYS A 286 -3.48 21.26 42.41
CA LYS A 286 -2.21 21.98 42.36
C LYS A 286 -1.22 21.30 41.40
N THR A 287 -1.10 19.99 41.49
CA THR A 287 -0.14 19.22 40.67
C THR A 287 -0.53 19.22 39.18
N CYS A 288 -1.82 19.07 38.85
CA CYS A 288 -2.30 19.16 37.47
C CYS A 288 -2.01 20.53 36.87
N LEU A 289 -2.19 21.59 37.65
CA LEU A 289 -1.95 22.96 37.20
C LEU A 289 -0.47 23.25 36.98
N GLU A 290 0.39 22.83 37.91
CA GLU A 290 1.85 22.93 37.76
C GLU A 290 2.34 22.18 36.52
N MET A 291 1.86 20.96 36.28
CA MET A 291 2.18 20.21 35.07
C MET A 291 1.69 20.92 33.81
N ALA A 292 0.46 21.42 33.81
CA ALA A 292 -0.10 22.11 32.66
C ALA A 292 0.69 23.38 32.30
N LEU A 293 1.15 24.13 33.32
CA LEU A 293 2.01 25.30 33.15
C LEU A 293 3.39 24.91 32.60
N GLN A 294 3.99 23.82 33.06
CA GLN A 294 5.23 23.29 32.48
C GLN A 294 5.06 22.86 31.03
N CYS A 295 3.91 22.27 30.66
CA CYS A 295 3.60 21.89 29.29
C CYS A 295 3.47 23.09 28.34
N VAL A 296 3.08 24.27 28.83
CA VAL A 296 2.92 25.49 28.01
C VAL A 296 4.14 26.41 28.03
N GLU A 297 5.28 25.97 28.58
CA GLU A 297 6.54 26.71 28.54
C GLU A 297 6.91 27.11 27.10
N ALA A 298 7.36 28.35 26.92
CA ALA A 298 7.72 28.86 25.59
C ALA A 298 8.91 28.11 24.99
N ASP A 299 9.87 27.72 25.84
CA ASP A 299 10.98 26.85 25.45
C ASP A 299 10.57 25.38 25.52
N ARG A 300 10.45 24.73 24.35
CA ARG A 300 10.08 23.32 24.23
C ARG A 300 10.99 22.37 25.01
N HIS A 301 12.25 22.75 25.28
CA HIS A 301 13.20 21.90 26.01
C HIS A 301 12.96 21.89 27.52
N LYS A 302 12.13 22.81 28.03
CA LYS A 302 11.69 22.85 29.43
C LYS A 302 10.37 22.13 29.67
N ARG A 303 9.66 21.74 28.60
CA ARG A 303 8.41 20.99 28.70
C ARG A 303 8.72 19.54 29.07
N PRO A 304 7.89 18.91 29.92
CA PRO A 304 8.00 17.48 30.19
C PRO A 304 7.58 16.67 28.97
N THR A 305 8.10 15.46 28.84
CA THR A 305 7.58 14.48 27.89
C THR A 305 6.20 13.99 28.33
N ILE A 306 5.39 13.49 27.39
CA ILE A 306 4.07 12.94 27.74
C ILE A 306 4.17 11.72 28.69
N ALA A 307 5.27 10.95 28.61
CA ALA A 307 5.52 9.83 29.50
C ALA A 307 5.74 10.29 30.96
N GLU A 308 6.47 11.40 31.16
CA GLU A 308 6.67 12.01 32.48
C GLU A 308 5.36 12.56 33.05
N VAL A 309 4.54 13.21 32.23
CA VAL A 309 3.20 13.69 32.63
C VAL A 309 2.32 12.52 33.11
N VAL A 310 2.28 11.42 32.35
CA VAL A 310 1.51 10.22 32.73
C VAL A 310 2.08 9.56 33.99
N SER A 311 3.41 9.49 34.16
CA SER A 311 4.04 8.96 35.38
C SER A 311 3.60 9.75 36.62
N ARG A 312 3.68 11.08 36.55
CA ARG A 312 3.29 11.97 37.67
C ARG A 312 1.80 11.86 38.00
N LEU A 313 0.93 11.70 37.00
CA LEU A 313 -0.49 11.42 37.24
C LEU A 313 -0.73 10.06 37.91
N ASN A 314 -0.01 9.00 37.51
CA ASN A 314 -0.12 7.68 38.14
C ASN A 314 0.39 7.69 39.59
N GLU A 315 1.44 8.46 39.89
CA GLU A 315 1.93 8.66 41.25
C GLU A 315 0.88 9.34 42.15
N LEU A 316 0.17 10.35 41.62
CA LEU A 316 -0.94 11.00 42.33
C LEU A 316 -2.07 10.03 42.65
N ASP A 317 -2.44 9.15 41.72
CA ASP A 317 -3.46 8.13 41.95
C ASP A 317 -3.05 7.12 43.00
N ALA A 318 -1.80 6.67 42.99
CA ALA A 318 -1.27 5.77 44.00
C ALA A 318 -1.29 6.42 45.41
N MET A 319 -1.06 7.73 45.49
CA MET A 319 -1.20 8.48 46.75
C MET A 319 -2.66 8.62 47.19
N PHE A 320 -3.58 8.85 46.26
CA PHE A 320 -5.02 8.95 46.54
C PHE A 320 -5.61 7.61 47.02
N GLN A 321 -5.22 6.49 46.41
CA GLN A 321 -5.64 5.15 46.82
C GLN A 321 -5.11 4.76 48.20
N ARG A 322 -3.92 5.23 48.60
CA ARG A 322 -3.38 5.02 49.96
C ARG A 322 -4.11 5.82 51.05
N THR A 323 -4.79 6.90 50.67
CA THR A 323 -5.55 7.78 51.57
C THR A 323 -7.05 7.45 51.60
N SER A 324 -7.53 6.57 50.71
CA SER A 324 -8.92 6.12 50.64
C SER A 324 -9.04 4.70 51.19
N PRO A 325 -9.64 4.45 52.37
CA PRO A 325 -9.75 3.10 52.90
C PRO A 325 -10.88 2.34 52.19
N SER A 326 -10.58 1.62 51.10
CA SER A 326 -11.53 0.68 50.50
C SER A 326 -11.21 -0.77 50.87
N LEU A 327 -12.11 -1.33 51.67
CA LEU A 327 -12.36 -2.75 51.92
C LEU A 327 -12.17 -3.62 50.66
N LEU A 328 -11.32 -4.67 50.73
CA LEU A 328 -11.42 -5.97 50.03
C LEU A 328 -10.35 -6.94 50.62
N PRO A 329 -10.50 -8.28 50.46
CA PRO A 329 -10.22 -9.28 51.50
C PRO A 329 -8.76 -9.76 51.52
N SER A 330 -8.32 -10.14 52.72
CA SER A 330 -7.04 -10.77 53.02
C SER A 330 -6.83 -12.09 52.28
N GLU A 331 -5.80 -12.16 51.44
CA GLU A 331 -5.10 -13.43 51.17
C GLU A 331 -3.76 -13.44 51.93
N LEU A 332 -3.50 -14.58 52.57
CA LEU A 332 -2.46 -14.82 53.57
C LEU A 332 -1.05 -14.87 52.96
N PRO A 333 0.01 -14.53 53.73
CA PRO A 333 1.39 -14.55 53.28
C PRO A 333 1.98 -15.97 53.30
N ILE A 334 2.77 -16.31 52.27
CA ILE A 334 3.63 -17.50 52.24
C ILE A 334 5.08 -17.01 52.45
N ASP A 335 5.71 -17.55 53.50
CA ASP A 335 7.08 -17.25 53.94
C ASP A 335 8.17 -17.76 52.98
N PRO A 336 9.39 -17.16 53.01
CA PRO A 336 10.52 -17.51 52.19
C PRO A 336 11.43 -18.57 52.84
N ALA A 337 12.07 -19.42 52.02
CA ALA A 337 13.16 -20.28 52.44
C ALA A 337 14.39 -20.11 51.53
N SER A 338 15.53 -19.86 52.15
CA SER A 338 16.90 -19.88 51.61
C SER A 338 17.71 -20.96 52.38
N PRO A 339 19.01 -21.19 52.12
CA PRO A 339 19.73 -21.51 50.88
C PRO A 339 20.60 -22.79 51.03
N GLY A 340 21.27 -23.25 49.97
CA GLY A 340 22.20 -24.40 50.03
C GLY A 340 23.22 -24.47 48.88
N ASP A 341 24.39 -23.89 49.16
CA ASP A 341 25.78 -24.22 48.80
C ASP A 341 26.25 -24.72 47.41
N GLN A 342 27.23 -23.95 46.92
CA GLN A 342 28.60 -24.31 46.47
C GLN A 342 28.77 -25.25 45.25
N ASP A 343 29.41 -24.72 44.20
CA ASP A 343 30.83 -25.06 44.01
C ASP A 343 31.60 -24.03 43.16
N SER A 344 32.90 -23.96 43.43
CA SER A 344 33.84 -22.97 42.94
C SER A 344 34.92 -23.62 42.07
N SER A 345 35.41 -22.91 41.05
CA SER A 345 36.82 -23.05 40.64
C SER A 345 37.31 -21.84 39.84
N ASN A 346 38.56 -21.50 40.14
CA ASN A 346 39.30 -20.27 39.88
C ASN A 346 40.28 -20.42 38.71
N ALA A 347 40.82 -19.26 38.32
CA ALA A 347 42.17 -19.01 37.78
C ALA A 347 42.36 -19.18 36.25
N SER A 348 43.15 -18.37 35.53
CA SER A 348 43.88 -17.12 35.79
C SER A 348 44.50 -16.59 34.47
N ARG A 349 44.92 -15.32 34.52
CA ARG A 349 45.58 -14.47 33.52
C ARG A 349 46.91 -14.98 32.92
N HIS A 350 47.21 -14.59 31.67
CA HIS A 350 48.45 -13.91 31.21
C HIS A 350 48.29 -13.50 29.72
N ASN A 351 48.34 -12.19 29.40
CA ASN A 351 49.49 -11.38 28.93
C ASN A 351 49.89 -11.62 27.45
N GLU A 352 49.77 -10.61 26.59
CA GLU A 352 50.92 -9.78 26.15
C GLU A 352 50.49 -8.57 25.30
N ARG A 353 51.31 -7.51 25.42
CA ARG A 353 51.22 -6.17 24.82
C ARG A 353 52.21 -6.05 23.65
N GLU A 354 52.18 -4.89 23.00
CA GLU A 354 53.16 -4.27 22.08
C GLU A 354 52.76 -4.38 20.59
N THR A 355 52.69 -3.32 19.78
CA THR A 355 53.20 -1.94 19.88
C THR A 355 52.38 -1.01 18.97
N MET A 356 52.17 0.24 19.40
CA MET A 356 51.66 1.37 18.62
C MET A 356 52.82 2.33 18.28
N GLU A 357 52.51 3.25 17.36
CA GLU A 357 53.20 4.50 16.99
C GLU A 357 54.14 4.40 15.77
N GLN A 358 54.07 5.28 14.75
CA GLN A 358 53.64 6.68 14.75
C GLN A 358 53.34 7.18 13.31
N GLU A 359 52.22 7.92 13.19
CA GLU A 359 52.03 9.18 12.43
C GLU A 359 52.20 9.24 10.88
N ARG A 360 51.43 10.01 10.10
CA ARG A 360 50.40 11.04 10.34
C ARG A 360 49.70 11.35 9.01
N GLY A 361 48.40 11.64 9.08
CA GLY A 361 47.75 12.67 8.25
C GLY A 361 46.92 12.19 7.06
N ALA A 362 45.59 12.13 7.24
CA ALA A 362 44.65 13.01 6.54
C ALA A 362 43.21 12.65 6.94
N ARG A 363 42.40 13.69 7.12
CA ARG A 363 40.97 13.65 7.41
C ARG A 363 40.20 12.86 6.36
N GLY A 364 39.26 12.04 6.81
CA GLY A 364 38.22 11.43 5.99
C GLY A 364 36.99 11.17 6.87
N GLU A 365 35.90 11.84 6.54
CA GLU A 365 34.58 11.76 7.17
C GLU A 365 34.07 10.32 7.20
N TYR A 366 33.59 9.88 8.37
CA TYR A 366 32.72 8.70 8.46
C TYR A 366 31.28 9.20 8.33
N ASP A 367 30.79 9.23 7.08
CA ASP A 367 29.38 9.36 6.76
C ASP A 367 28.62 8.12 7.24
N ASN A 368 27.64 8.31 8.12
CA ASN A 368 26.69 7.27 8.51
C ASN A 368 25.60 7.15 7.43
N GLU A 369 25.42 5.94 6.90
CA GLU A 369 24.67 5.62 5.67
C GLU A 369 23.20 6.08 5.67
N VAL A 370 22.94 7.10 4.88
CA VAL A 370 21.64 7.55 4.37
C VAL A 370 21.16 6.57 3.28
N GLY A 371 19.85 6.34 3.15
CA GLY A 371 19.27 5.54 2.05
C GLY A 371 19.83 5.97 0.69
N VAL A 372 20.47 5.04 -0.02
CA VAL A 372 21.32 5.37 -1.17
C VAL A 372 20.44 5.70 -2.39
N LEU A 373 20.30 6.98 -2.70
CA LEU A 373 19.74 7.44 -3.96
C LEU A 373 20.71 7.10 -5.11
N ARG A 374 20.30 6.23 -6.04
CA ARG A 374 21.16 5.76 -7.15
C ARG A 374 20.70 6.33 -8.49
N LYS A 375 21.66 6.69 -9.34
CA LYS A 375 21.41 7.07 -10.74
C LYS A 375 21.49 5.84 -11.64
N PHE A 376 20.51 5.63 -12.49
CA PHE A 376 20.51 4.61 -13.52
C PHE A 376 20.35 5.26 -14.90
N GLY A 377 21.09 4.75 -15.90
CA GLY A 377 21.26 5.41 -17.19
C GLY A 377 22.47 6.38 -17.20
N PRO A 378 22.48 7.43 -18.05
CA PRO A 378 21.42 7.80 -18.97
C PRO A 378 21.51 6.96 -20.25
N TRP A 379 20.36 6.51 -20.74
CA TRP A 379 20.25 5.83 -22.02
C TRP A 379 20.02 6.89 -23.10
N GLY A 380 20.78 6.84 -24.20
CA GLY A 380 20.65 7.79 -25.31
C GLY A 380 21.96 8.22 -25.95
N GLY A 381 21.91 9.28 -26.76
CA GLY A 381 23.06 9.88 -27.43
C GLY A 381 23.87 10.83 -26.55
N LYS A 382 25.09 11.17 -27.00
CA LYS A 382 26.03 12.08 -26.30
C LYS A 382 25.79 13.57 -26.58
N GLY A 383 24.80 13.92 -27.41
CA GLY A 383 24.48 15.30 -27.76
C GLY A 383 23.80 16.08 -26.61
N GLY A 384 23.64 17.38 -26.81
CA GLY A 384 22.99 18.28 -25.84
C GLY A 384 23.77 18.58 -24.56
N SER A 385 23.23 19.50 -23.77
CA SER A 385 23.71 19.86 -22.43
C SER A 385 23.18 18.87 -21.40
N ALA A 386 23.98 18.57 -20.37
CA ALA A 386 23.54 17.74 -19.26
C ALA A 386 22.62 18.55 -18.33
N TYR A 387 21.51 17.95 -17.95
CA TYR A 387 20.56 18.47 -16.99
C TYR A 387 20.47 17.50 -15.82
N ASP A 388 20.52 18.05 -14.62
CA ASP A 388 20.48 17.29 -13.39
C ASP A 388 19.73 18.08 -12.31
N ILE A 389 19.35 17.40 -11.23
CA ILE A 389 18.66 18.01 -10.10
C ILE A 389 19.65 18.33 -8.98
N GLU A 390 19.50 19.50 -8.36
CA GLU A 390 20.35 19.96 -7.25
C GLU A 390 19.88 19.42 -5.90
N VAL A 391 18.59 19.15 -5.77
CA VAL A 391 17.96 18.68 -4.53
C VAL A 391 17.52 17.22 -4.67
N PRO A 392 17.95 16.30 -3.78
CA PRO A 392 17.60 14.89 -3.83
C PRO A 392 16.07 14.65 -3.82
N PRO A 393 15.52 13.84 -4.73
CA PRO A 393 14.10 13.56 -4.78
C PRO A 393 13.72 12.41 -3.83
N HIS A 394 12.66 12.60 -3.04
CA HIS A 394 12.08 11.56 -2.18
C HIS A 394 10.85 10.89 -2.80
N ARG A 395 10.01 11.65 -3.51
CA ARG A 395 8.82 11.10 -4.17
C ARG A 395 8.44 11.87 -5.43
N LEU A 396 8.42 11.19 -6.57
CA LEU A 396 7.86 11.70 -7.82
C LEU A 396 6.33 11.74 -7.72
N TYR A 397 5.69 12.83 -8.13
CA TYR A 397 4.22 12.90 -8.14
C TYR A 397 3.63 13.46 -9.44
N SER A 398 4.45 14.04 -10.32
CA SER A 398 4.00 14.52 -11.63
C SER A 398 5.10 14.37 -12.67
N VAL A 399 4.75 13.92 -13.87
CA VAL A 399 5.64 13.89 -15.03
C VAL A 399 4.91 14.45 -16.24
N THR A 400 5.48 15.48 -16.85
CA THR A 400 4.94 16.11 -18.07
C THR A 400 5.86 15.81 -19.24
N ILE A 401 5.31 15.16 -20.27
CA ILE A 401 6.04 14.81 -21.48
C ILE A 401 5.44 15.59 -22.65
N CYS A 402 6.31 16.25 -23.42
CA CYS A 402 5.95 16.76 -24.74
C CYS A 402 6.59 15.85 -25.78
N SER A 403 5.78 15.31 -26.68
CA SER A 403 6.25 14.43 -27.75
C SER A 403 5.50 14.66 -29.06
N GLY A 404 6.23 14.47 -30.15
CA GLY A 404 5.73 14.39 -31.52
C GLY A 404 6.21 13.07 -32.15
N GLU A 405 7.04 13.14 -33.18
CA GLU A 405 7.72 11.95 -33.72
C GLU A 405 8.76 11.38 -32.74
N ILE A 406 9.27 12.22 -31.83
CA ILE A 406 10.25 11.90 -30.79
C ILE A 406 9.86 12.56 -29.46
N ILE A 407 10.66 12.34 -28.40
CA ILE A 407 10.48 13.08 -27.14
C ILE A 407 11.14 14.46 -27.27
N ASP A 408 10.30 15.51 -27.28
CA ASP A 408 10.73 16.88 -27.46
C ASP A 408 11.22 17.50 -26.15
N SER A 409 10.45 17.31 -25.07
CA SER A 409 10.84 17.77 -23.74
C SER A 409 10.20 16.97 -22.59
N LEU A 410 10.85 17.04 -21.44
CA LEU A 410 10.41 16.42 -20.18
C LEU A 410 10.44 17.46 -19.06
N ALA A 411 9.34 17.56 -18.32
CA ALA A 411 9.29 18.23 -17.02
C ALA A 411 8.73 17.25 -15.98
N PHE A 412 9.05 17.45 -14.72
CA PHE A 412 8.52 16.60 -13.65
C PHE A 412 8.53 17.35 -12.32
N SER A 413 7.64 16.94 -11.42
CA SER A 413 7.55 17.48 -10.08
C SER A 413 7.66 16.38 -9.04
N TYR A 414 8.45 16.65 -8.01
CA TYR A 414 8.72 15.72 -6.93
C TYR A 414 8.76 16.41 -5.58
N ILE A 415 8.64 15.62 -4.53
CA ILE A 415 8.80 16.03 -3.14
C ILE A 415 10.26 15.80 -2.76
N GLY A 416 10.97 16.85 -2.37
CA GLY A 416 12.33 16.77 -1.84
C GLY A 416 12.37 16.33 -0.37
N PRO A 417 13.55 16.32 0.27
CA PRO A 417 13.74 15.69 1.58
C PRO A 417 12.94 16.33 2.71
N ASN A 418 12.66 17.63 2.54
CA ASN A 418 11.96 18.47 3.52
C ASN A 418 10.46 18.63 3.20
N GLY A 419 9.84 17.67 2.49
CA GLY A 419 8.43 17.73 2.11
C GLY A 419 8.09 18.81 1.08
N GLN A 420 9.12 19.35 0.41
CA GLN A 420 8.98 20.45 -0.53
C GLN A 420 8.64 19.99 -1.93
N SER A 421 7.58 20.56 -2.50
CA SER A 421 7.29 20.44 -3.92
C SER A 421 8.33 21.20 -4.75
N ILE A 422 9.00 20.51 -5.67
CA ILE A 422 9.97 21.04 -6.62
C ILE A 422 9.53 20.62 -8.01
N THR A 423 9.52 21.56 -8.96
CA THR A 423 9.24 21.27 -10.38
C THR A 423 10.50 21.54 -11.19
N ILE A 424 10.86 20.58 -12.04
CA ILE A 424 12.06 20.58 -12.86
C ILE A 424 11.67 20.50 -14.33
N GLY A 425 12.41 21.24 -15.17
CA GLY A 425 12.18 21.32 -16.61
C GLY A 425 11.31 22.52 -17.01
N PRO A 426 10.85 22.57 -18.28
CA PRO A 426 11.06 21.53 -19.30
C PRO A 426 12.53 21.46 -19.75
N TRP A 427 13.07 20.24 -19.81
CA TRP A 427 14.35 19.94 -20.44
C TRP A 427 14.10 19.48 -21.88
N GLY A 428 14.67 20.18 -22.87
CA GLY A 428 14.44 19.90 -24.30
C GLY A 428 13.88 21.11 -25.07
N GLY A 429 13.26 20.85 -26.22
CA GLY A 429 12.72 21.88 -27.13
C GLY A 429 11.49 22.62 -26.59
N ASN A 430 11.07 23.68 -27.31
CA ASN A 430 9.87 24.45 -26.96
C ASN A 430 8.64 23.52 -26.95
N PRO A 431 7.84 23.49 -25.87
CA PRO A 431 6.66 22.65 -25.79
C PRO A 431 5.70 23.04 -26.91
N GLY A 432 5.42 22.09 -27.82
CA GLY A 432 4.31 22.21 -28.76
C GLY A 432 2.95 22.28 -28.02
N PRO A 433 1.83 22.48 -28.72
CA PRO A 433 0.56 22.87 -28.11
C PRO A 433 -0.16 21.77 -27.28
N SER A 434 0.45 20.62 -26.97
CA SER A 434 -0.22 19.53 -26.24
C SER A 434 0.73 18.72 -25.33
N PRO A 435 1.18 19.28 -24.20
CA PRO A 435 1.87 18.52 -23.16
C PRO A 435 0.95 17.46 -22.53
N TYR A 436 1.46 16.25 -22.30
CA TYR A 436 0.75 15.22 -21.54
C TYR A 436 1.33 15.16 -20.12
N THR A 437 0.51 15.54 -19.14
CA THR A 437 0.89 15.52 -17.72
C THR A 437 0.27 14.31 -17.03
N ILE A 438 1.13 13.45 -16.52
CA ILE A 438 0.81 12.33 -15.64
C ILE A 438 0.83 12.84 -14.20
N GLN A 439 -0.27 12.66 -13.48
CA GLN A 439 -0.37 12.91 -12.05
C GLN A 439 -0.38 11.56 -11.34
N LEU A 440 0.66 11.28 -10.56
CA LEU A 440 0.79 10.01 -9.85
C LEU A 440 0.01 10.09 -8.53
N GLY A 441 -0.87 9.12 -8.33
CA GLY A 441 -1.66 8.96 -7.11
C GLY A 441 -0.82 8.78 -5.82
N PRO A 442 -1.44 8.89 -4.62
CA PRO A 442 -0.77 8.75 -3.31
C PRO A 442 0.03 7.46 -3.14
N SER A 443 -0.52 6.38 -3.67
CA SER A 443 0.02 5.03 -3.65
C SER A 443 0.66 4.63 -4.97
N GLU A 444 0.66 5.53 -5.95
CA GLU A 444 1.25 5.31 -7.26
C GLU A 444 2.69 5.82 -7.28
N PHE A 445 3.60 4.93 -7.66
CA PHE A 445 5.02 5.20 -7.79
C PHE A 445 5.54 4.54 -9.05
N LEU A 446 6.49 5.24 -9.67
CA LEU A 446 7.06 4.82 -10.94
C LEU A 446 8.04 3.66 -10.71
N LEU A 447 7.78 2.53 -11.36
CA LEU A 447 8.54 1.29 -11.29
C LEU A 447 9.55 1.17 -12.43
N GLU A 448 9.15 1.59 -13.63
CA GLU A 448 9.94 1.41 -14.85
C GLU A 448 9.87 2.63 -15.75
N VAL A 449 10.99 2.92 -16.40
CA VAL A 449 11.09 3.81 -17.55
C VAL A 449 11.72 3.01 -18.68
N SER A 450 11.03 2.90 -19.81
CA SER A 450 11.51 2.23 -21.02
C SER A 450 11.20 3.05 -22.26
N GLY A 451 11.79 2.69 -23.41
CA GLY A 451 11.61 3.43 -24.65
C GLY A 451 12.62 3.02 -25.70
N THR A 452 12.79 3.83 -26.75
CA THR A 452 13.72 3.58 -27.85
C THR A 452 14.64 4.77 -28.10
N ILE A 453 15.84 4.47 -28.61
CA ILE A 453 16.89 5.43 -28.94
C ILE A 453 17.23 5.30 -30.41
N GLY A 454 17.08 6.38 -31.17
CA GLY A 454 17.24 6.34 -32.62
C GLY A 454 17.85 7.59 -33.20
N ARG A 455 18.21 7.52 -34.49
CA ARG A 455 18.59 8.71 -35.27
C ARG A 455 17.35 9.49 -35.65
N PHE A 456 17.41 10.81 -35.52
CA PHE A 456 16.33 11.71 -35.90
C PHE A 456 16.85 12.93 -36.66
N ALA A 457 16.32 13.14 -37.87
CA ALA A 457 16.61 14.29 -38.74
C ALA A 457 18.12 14.60 -38.85
N ASN A 458 18.48 15.90 -38.85
CA ASN A 458 19.87 16.39 -38.93
C ASN A 458 20.64 16.32 -37.60
N SER A 459 20.14 15.59 -36.59
CA SER A 459 20.85 15.45 -35.32
C SER A 459 22.14 14.65 -35.53
N ARG A 460 23.28 15.18 -35.08
CA ARG A 460 24.58 14.50 -35.12
C ARG A 460 24.70 13.40 -34.05
N SER A 461 23.68 13.20 -33.21
CA SER A 461 23.66 12.21 -32.13
C SER A 461 22.26 11.60 -31.98
N ASN A 462 22.19 10.36 -31.48
CA ASN A 462 20.92 9.68 -31.24
C ASN A 462 20.08 10.44 -30.19
N VAL A 463 18.76 10.31 -30.29
CA VAL A 463 17.77 10.93 -29.42
C VAL A 463 16.82 9.88 -28.86
N ILE A 464 16.09 10.24 -27.79
CA ILE A 464 14.99 9.44 -27.26
C ILE A 464 13.82 9.55 -28.24
N THR A 465 13.54 8.47 -28.95
CA THR A 465 12.47 8.42 -29.95
C THR A 465 11.15 8.00 -29.34
N SER A 466 11.16 7.19 -28.28
CA SER A 466 9.96 6.89 -27.49
C SER A 466 10.23 6.80 -25.99
N LEU A 467 9.18 6.97 -25.18
CA LEU A 467 9.21 6.79 -23.73
C LEU A 467 7.91 6.15 -23.23
N THR A 468 8.03 5.22 -22.31
CA THR A 468 6.96 4.55 -21.58
C THR A 468 7.30 4.55 -20.09
N LEU A 469 6.33 4.89 -19.27
CA LEU A 469 6.42 5.02 -17.82
C LEU A 469 5.47 4.00 -17.18
N VAL A 470 5.99 3.05 -16.41
CA VAL A 470 5.17 2.02 -15.74
C VAL A 470 5.19 2.27 -14.24
N THR A 471 4.03 2.33 -13.62
CA THR A 471 3.85 2.46 -12.17
C THR A 471 3.32 1.16 -11.58
N ASN A 472 3.16 1.12 -10.26
CA ASN A 472 2.50 0.01 -9.58
C ASN A 472 0.98 -0.03 -9.79
N GLU A 473 0.38 1.01 -10.41
CA GLU A 473 -1.06 1.09 -10.64
C GLU A 473 -1.43 1.18 -12.13
N ASP A 474 -0.59 1.78 -12.97
CA ASP A 474 -0.88 2.07 -14.37
C ASP A 474 0.38 2.07 -15.27
N ARG A 475 0.18 2.20 -16.58
CA ARG A 475 1.21 2.37 -17.59
C ARG A 475 0.88 3.59 -18.46
N TYR A 476 1.79 4.55 -18.51
CA TYR A 476 1.66 5.78 -19.29
C TYR A 476 2.61 5.78 -20.49
N GLY A 477 2.05 5.95 -21.69
CA GLY A 477 2.79 5.93 -22.95
C GLY A 477 2.17 4.95 -23.97
N HIS A 478 2.84 4.65 -25.08
CA HIS A 478 4.16 5.18 -25.46
C HIS A 478 4.05 6.62 -25.99
N PHE A 479 4.95 7.48 -25.53
CA PHE A 479 5.14 8.83 -26.06
C PHE A 479 6.18 8.77 -27.18
N GLY A 480 5.97 9.47 -28.30
CA GLY A 480 6.88 9.40 -29.45
C GLY A 480 6.75 8.13 -30.29
N THR A 481 7.72 7.86 -31.18
CA THR A 481 7.73 6.73 -32.11
C THR A 481 8.78 5.69 -31.72
N GLU A 482 8.39 4.41 -31.61
CA GLU A 482 9.30 3.30 -31.30
C GLU A 482 10.25 2.96 -32.47
N ARG A 483 11.28 3.79 -32.67
CA ARG A 483 12.29 3.61 -33.71
C ARG A 483 13.70 3.64 -33.13
N GLY A 484 14.45 2.56 -33.31
CA GLY A 484 15.83 2.42 -32.87
C GLY A 484 15.99 1.41 -31.74
N ASP A 485 17.10 1.50 -31.01
CA ASP A 485 17.49 0.51 -30.00
C ASP A 485 16.66 0.70 -28.71
N PRO A 486 16.02 -0.35 -28.18
CA PRO A 486 15.23 -0.23 -26.96
C PRO A 486 16.12 -0.05 -25.73
N PHE A 487 15.60 0.65 -24.74
CA PHE A 487 16.16 0.71 -23.39
C PHE A 487 15.05 0.50 -22.36
N CYS A 488 15.44 -0.01 -21.20
CA CYS A 488 14.56 -0.21 -20.06
C CYS A 488 15.38 -0.05 -18.78
N THR A 489 14.75 0.49 -17.74
CA THR A 489 15.35 0.60 -16.42
C THR A 489 15.23 -0.75 -15.69
N THR A 490 16.33 -1.50 -15.59
CA THR A 490 16.39 -2.76 -14.85
C THR A 490 16.59 -2.51 -13.35
N LEU A 491 15.50 -2.44 -12.55
CA LEU A 491 15.57 -2.23 -11.10
C LEU A 491 15.17 -3.48 -10.30
N GLN A 492 15.79 -3.64 -9.12
CA GLN A 492 15.40 -4.65 -8.12
C GLN A 492 14.10 -4.22 -7.43
N THR A 493 13.22 -5.15 -7.07
CA THR A 493 12.01 -4.81 -6.30
C THR A 493 12.35 -4.50 -4.85
N ASN A 494 12.44 -3.22 -4.62
CA ASN A 494 12.01 -2.41 -3.46
C ASN A 494 12.39 -0.95 -3.78
N CYS A 495 12.35 -0.62 -5.08
CA CYS A 495 12.92 0.57 -5.65
C CYS A 495 11.80 1.37 -6.32
N SER A 496 11.71 2.66 -6.01
CA SER A 496 10.83 3.58 -6.72
C SER A 496 11.66 4.62 -7.47
N ILE A 497 11.25 4.90 -8.70
CA ILE A 497 11.83 5.99 -9.50
C ILE A 497 11.24 7.29 -8.97
N VAL A 498 12.12 8.14 -8.44
CA VAL A 498 11.75 9.35 -7.70
C VAL A 498 12.10 10.64 -8.45
N GLY A 499 12.86 10.55 -9.55
CA GLY A 499 13.19 11.69 -10.41
C GLY A 499 13.98 11.29 -11.65
N PHE A 500 14.36 12.28 -12.45
CA PHE A 500 15.09 12.09 -13.70
C PHE A 500 16.33 12.97 -13.77
N PHE A 501 17.28 12.58 -14.63
CA PHE A 501 18.36 13.42 -15.16
C PHE A 501 18.46 13.18 -16.66
N ALA A 502 19.00 14.12 -17.43
CA ALA A 502 18.93 14.04 -18.88
C ALA A 502 20.10 14.70 -19.60
N ARG A 503 20.23 14.45 -20.90
CA ARG A 503 20.94 15.33 -21.84
C ARG A 503 19.96 15.83 -22.86
N ALA A 504 19.87 17.14 -23.04
CA ALA A 504 18.90 17.74 -23.94
C ALA A 504 19.44 18.98 -24.67
N SER A 505 18.87 19.29 -25.82
CA SER A 505 19.03 20.57 -26.52
C SER A 505 17.69 20.94 -27.16
N ARG A 506 17.60 21.03 -28.50
CA ARG A 506 16.31 21.09 -29.20
C ARG A 506 15.50 19.79 -29.02
N TYR A 507 16.16 18.68 -28.70
CA TYR A 507 15.55 17.35 -28.51
C TYR A 507 16.11 16.67 -27.25
N MET A 508 15.40 15.69 -26.70
CA MET A 508 15.93 14.81 -25.65
C MET A 508 16.94 13.83 -26.22
N HIS A 509 18.21 13.98 -25.87
CA HIS A 509 19.30 13.12 -26.37
C HIS A 509 19.48 11.88 -25.52
N ALA A 510 19.39 12.02 -24.20
CA ALA A 510 19.49 10.91 -23.27
C ALA A 510 18.65 11.16 -22.02
N ILE A 511 18.19 10.08 -21.38
CA ILE A 511 17.41 10.12 -20.14
C ILE A 511 17.94 9.10 -19.15
N GLY A 512 18.01 9.47 -17.88
CA GLY A 512 18.33 8.59 -16.76
C GLY A 512 17.39 8.89 -15.59
N VAL A 513 17.40 7.98 -14.60
CA VAL A 513 16.46 8.00 -13.48
C VAL A 513 17.18 7.96 -12.14
N TYR A 514 16.56 8.61 -11.16
CA TYR A 514 16.91 8.52 -9.75
C TYR A 514 16.05 7.49 -9.06
N VAL A 515 16.68 6.59 -8.31
CA VAL A 515 16.03 5.46 -7.66
C VAL A 515 16.29 5.49 -6.17
N ASN A 516 15.22 5.37 -5.39
CA ASN A 516 15.27 5.24 -3.93
C ASN A 516 15.08 3.77 -3.55
N THR A 517 15.96 3.23 -2.69
CA THR A 517 16.02 1.81 -2.32
C THR A 517 15.41 1.48 -0.95
N ASN A 518 14.81 2.44 -0.22
CA ASN A 518 14.47 2.30 1.21
C ASN A 518 12.96 2.24 1.56
N GLN A 519 12.04 1.95 0.64
CA GLN A 519 10.64 1.72 1.03
C GLN A 519 10.41 0.26 1.49
N LEU A 520 10.51 0.05 2.80
CA LEU A 520 10.02 -1.15 3.49
C LEU A 520 8.49 -1.09 3.66
N ASN A 521 7.79 -2.07 3.06
CA ASN A 521 6.45 -2.58 3.38
C ASN A 521 5.24 -1.60 3.41
N LEU A 522 4.52 -1.53 2.29
CA LEU A 522 3.05 -1.54 2.28
C LEU A 522 2.60 -2.93 1.80
N ALA A 523 2.27 -3.81 2.74
CA ALA A 523 1.64 -5.08 2.42
C ALA A 523 0.25 -4.82 1.82
N VAL A 524 0.09 -5.22 0.56
CA VAL A 524 -1.16 -5.19 -0.20
C VAL A 524 -2.23 -6.01 0.53
N SER A 525 -3.16 -5.33 1.20
CA SER A 525 -4.40 -5.95 1.66
C SER A 525 -5.25 -6.26 0.42
N ARG A 526 -5.30 -7.54 0.05
CA ARG A 526 -6.00 -8.03 -1.14
C ARG A 526 -7.51 -7.90 -0.99
N ARG A 527 -8.13 -7.18 -1.93
CA ARG A 527 -9.56 -7.24 -2.25
C ARG A 527 -10.00 -8.70 -2.40
N ARG A 528 -10.94 -9.15 -1.56
CA ARG A 528 -11.84 -10.25 -1.88
C ARG A 528 -12.97 -9.66 -2.73
N PHE A 529 -13.02 -10.00 -4.01
CA PHE A 529 -14.30 -9.99 -4.71
C PHE A 529 -15.17 -11.08 -4.07
N ARG A 530 -16.17 -10.68 -3.28
CA ARG A 530 -17.26 -11.59 -2.91
C ARG A 530 -18.38 -11.37 -3.90
N THR A 531 -18.46 -12.31 -4.84
CA THR A 531 -19.68 -12.69 -5.53
C THR A 531 -20.75 -13.02 -4.49
N ASP A 532 -21.96 -12.53 -4.71
CA ASP A 532 -23.14 -12.87 -3.95
C ASP A 532 -23.31 -14.38 -3.80
N ASN A 533 -23.67 -14.81 -2.60
CA ASN A 533 -24.05 -16.18 -2.30
C ASN A 533 -25.38 -16.49 -3.00
N LEU A 534 -25.33 -17.24 -4.09
CA LEU A 534 -26.34 -18.25 -4.39
C LEU A 534 -25.63 -19.61 -4.30
N GLY A 535 -26.10 -20.47 -3.39
CA GLY A 535 -25.48 -21.76 -3.14
C GLY A 535 -25.46 -22.64 -4.39
N ASN A 536 -24.27 -23.11 -4.76
CA ASN A 536 -23.96 -24.51 -5.08
C ASN A 536 -22.49 -24.62 -5.54
N ALA A 537 -21.90 -25.78 -5.30
CA ALA A 537 -20.49 -26.10 -5.52
C ALA A 537 -19.93 -25.64 -6.89
N ASN A 538 -19.19 -24.53 -6.91
CA ASN A 538 -18.41 -24.10 -8.09
C ASN A 538 -17.03 -24.76 -8.03
N GLU A 539 -16.77 -25.70 -8.95
CA GLU A 539 -15.44 -26.25 -9.18
C GLU A 539 -14.43 -25.14 -9.54
N LYS A 540 -13.28 -25.10 -8.85
CA LYS A 540 -12.30 -23.99 -8.88
C LYS A 540 -11.46 -23.98 -10.17
N LEU A 541 -11.89 -23.28 -11.21
CA LEU A 541 -11.10 -23.02 -12.41
C LEU A 541 -9.91 -22.09 -12.15
N VAL A 542 -8.77 -22.32 -12.82
CA VAL A 542 -7.54 -21.50 -12.73
C VAL A 542 -7.58 -20.37 -13.75
N LYS A 543 -7.45 -19.11 -13.31
CA LYS A 543 -7.43 -17.94 -14.21
C LYS A 543 -5.99 -17.48 -14.47
N ILE A 544 -5.62 -17.38 -15.75
CA ILE A 544 -4.27 -17.01 -16.20
C ILE A 544 -4.39 -15.87 -17.22
N GLY A 545 -3.56 -14.84 -17.07
CA GLY A 545 -3.65 -13.61 -17.87
C GLY A 545 -4.37 -12.47 -17.10
N PRO A 546 -4.86 -11.43 -17.81
CA PRO A 546 -4.91 -11.33 -19.26
C PRO A 546 -3.62 -10.78 -19.84
N TRP A 547 -3.30 -11.18 -21.07
CA TRP A 547 -2.22 -10.59 -21.86
C TRP A 547 -2.85 -9.55 -22.81
N GLY A 548 -2.30 -8.33 -22.84
CA GLY A 548 -2.80 -7.24 -23.68
C GLY A 548 -2.76 -5.87 -23.00
N GLY A 549 -3.42 -4.89 -23.60
CA GLY A 549 -3.61 -3.55 -23.04
C GLY A 549 -4.75 -3.45 -22.02
N ASN A 550 -4.77 -2.37 -21.25
CA ASN A 550 -5.79 -2.08 -20.23
C ASN A 550 -7.02 -1.31 -20.77
N GLY A 551 -7.15 -1.14 -22.10
CA GLY A 551 -8.27 -0.44 -22.71
C GLY A 551 -9.55 -1.27 -22.78
N GLY A 552 -10.71 -0.60 -22.86
CA GLY A 552 -12.01 -1.27 -22.95
C GLY A 552 -12.64 -1.67 -21.61
N ARG A 553 -13.76 -2.38 -21.67
CA ARG A 553 -14.49 -2.90 -20.49
C ARG A 553 -14.03 -4.33 -20.19
N ALA A 554 -14.03 -4.69 -18.91
CA ALA A 554 -13.76 -6.04 -18.48
C ALA A 554 -14.90 -6.99 -18.90
N HIS A 555 -14.53 -8.18 -19.37
CA HIS A 555 -15.41 -9.29 -19.68
C HIS A 555 -14.91 -10.54 -18.96
N ASP A 556 -15.79 -11.20 -18.22
CA ASP A 556 -15.49 -12.42 -17.49
C ASP A 556 -16.78 -13.23 -17.37
N VAL A 557 -16.75 -14.49 -17.78
CA VAL A 557 -17.92 -15.35 -17.78
C VAL A 557 -17.65 -16.53 -16.88
N ASN A 558 -18.55 -16.76 -15.93
CA ASN A 558 -18.54 -18.00 -15.17
C ASN A 558 -19.00 -19.15 -16.08
N VAL A 559 -18.03 -19.89 -16.62
CA VAL A 559 -18.25 -21.05 -17.49
C VAL A 559 -18.00 -22.37 -16.78
N ALA A 560 -17.94 -22.38 -15.44
CA ALA A 560 -17.80 -23.62 -14.68
C ALA A 560 -18.88 -24.62 -15.13
N HIS A 561 -18.46 -25.85 -15.44
CA HIS A 561 -19.31 -26.94 -15.97
C HIS A 561 -19.87 -26.76 -17.39
N HIS A 562 -19.44 -25.75 -18.15
CA HIS A 562 -19.86 -25.55 -19.53
C HIS A 562 -18.79 -26.07 -20.51
N ARG A 563 -19.20 -26.69 -21.62
CA ARG A 563 -18.29 -27.08 -22.70
C ARG A 563 -18.22 -25.96 -23.74
N LEU A 564 -17.01 -25.50 -24.07
CA LEU A 564 -16.82 -24.59 -25.20
C LEU A 564 -17.19 -25.31 -26.52
N GLU A 565 -18.17 -24.78 -27.23
CA GLU A 565 -18.70 -25.35 -28.48
C GLU A 565 -18.11 -24.65 -29.70
N SER A 566 -18.05 -23.32 -29.69
CA SER A 566 -17.54 -22.57 -30.83
C SER A 566 -16.87 -21.26 -30.43
N ILE A 567 -15.91 -20.83 -31.24
CA ILE A 567 -15.23 -19.54 -31.11
C ILE A 567 -15.46 -18.78 -32.42
N ALA A 568 -16.08 -17.61 -32.35
CA ALA A 568 -16.25 -16.70 -33.47
C ALA A 568 -15.25 -15.55 -33.35
N ILE A 569 -14.48 -15.31 -34.41
CA ILE A 569 -13.40 -14.35 -34.48
C ILE A 569 -13.67 -13.35 -35.60
N GLY A 570 -13.79 -12.07 -35.23
CA GLY A 570 -13.71 -10.96 -36.17
C GLY A 570 -12.28 -10.47 -36.22
N SER A 571 -11.66 -10.54 -37.40
CA SER A 571 -10.28 -10.10 -37.57
C SER A 571 -10.04 -9.50 -38.95
N GLY A 572 -9.37 -8.35 -38.98
CA GLY A 572 -8.71 -7.77 -40.14
C GLY A 572 -7.19 -7.70 -39.94
N SER A 573 -6.65 -6.49 -39.84
CA SER A 573 -5.25 -6.26 -39.46
C SER A 573 -4.94 -6.65 -38.01
N ILE A 574 -5.96 -6.69 -37.16
CA ILE A 574 -5.88 -7.07 -35.74
C ILE A 574 -7.06 -8.00 -35.40
N VAL A 575 -7.14 -8.45 -34.14
CA VAL A 575 -8.32 -9.13 -33.63
C VAL A 575 -9.34 -8.08 -33.18
N ASP A 576 -10.34 -7.84 -34.02
CA ASP A 576 -11.37 -6.81 -33.81
C ASP A 576 -12.36 -7.23 -32.73
N SER A 577 -12.76 -8.51 -32.73
CA SER A 577 -13.70 -9.04 -31.75
C SER A 577 -13.67 -10.56 -31.61
N LEU A 578 -14.12 -11.03 -30.44
CA LEU A 578 -14.27 -12.45 -30.12
C LEU A 578 -15.66 -12.72 -29.54
N ALA A 579 -16.27 -13.83 -29.91
CA ALA A 579 -17.44 -14.37 -29.25
C ALA A 579 -17.29 -15.87 -29.05
N PHE A 580 -17.90 -16.38 -27.99
CA PHE A 580 -17.76 -17.76 -27.55
C PHE A 580 -19.14 -18.36 -27.33
N SER A 581 -19.38 -19.56 -27.84
CA SER A 581 -20.59 -20.33 -27.55
C SER A 581 -20.23 -21.52 -26.67
N TYR A 582 -21.02 -21.71 -25.63
CA TYR A 582 -20.87 -22.77 -24.66
C TYR A 582 -22.13 -23.62 -24.60
N ILE A 583 -21.97 -24.91 -24.33
CA ILE A 583 -23.05 -25.82 -24.00
C ILE A 583 -23.09 -25.99 -22.48
N LYS A 584 -24.22 -25.63 -21.89
CA LYS A 584 -24.52 -25.80 -20.47
C LYS A 584 -24.70 -27.30 -20.12
N PRO A 585 -24.57 -27.70 -18.85
CA PRO A 585 -24.82 -29.08 -18.42
C PRO A 585 -26.20 -29.62 -18.82
N ASN A 586 -27.22 -28.76 -18.88
CA ASN A 586 -28.59 -29.12 -19.26
C ASN A 586 -28.81 -29.19 -20.78
N GLY A 587 -27.78 -28.96 -21.60
CA GLY A 587 -27.84 -28.99 -23.06
C GLY A 587 -28.14 -27.62 -23.72
N ASP A 588 -28.47 -26.59 -22.95
CA ASP A 588 -28.72 -25.25 -23.50
C ASP A 588 -27.44 -24.60 -24.03
N ARG A 589 -27.59 -23.69 -24.99
CA ARG A 589 -26.48 -22.88 -25.51
C ARG A 589 -26.39 -21.52 -24.82
N LEU A 590 -25.19 -21.11 -24.47
CA LEU A 590 -24.84 -19.79 -23.95
C LEU A 590 -23.82 -19.14 -24.89
N THR A 591 -24.22 -18.09 -25.59
CA THR A 591 -23.30 -17.29 -26.41
C THR A 591 -22.90 -16.03 -25.64
N VAL A 592 -21.60 -15.73 -25.62
CA VAL A 592 -21.01 -14.58 -24.96
C VAL A 592 -20.20 -13.78 -25.96
N GLY A 593 -20.46 -12.48 -26.02
CA GLY A 593 -19.83 -11.55 -26.95
C GLY A 593 -20.83 -10.94 -27.92
N PRO A 594 -20.36 -10.20 -28.94
CA PRO A 594 -18.95 -9.94 -29.23
C PRO A 594 -18.27 -9.10 -28.15
N TRP A 595 -17.05 -9.49 -27.79
CA TRP A 595 -16.09 -8.66 -27.07
C TRP A 595 -15.28 -7.91 -28.12
N GLY A 596 -15.45 -6.60 -28.22
CA GLY A 596 -14.79 -5.77 -29.24
C GLY A 596 -15.78 -5.12 -30.22
N GLY A 597 -15.33 -4.86 -31.44
CA GLY A 597 -16.15 -4.27 -32.51
C GLY A 597 -17.27 -5.19 -33.01
N ALA A 598 -18.06 -4.70 -33.98
CA ALA A 598 -19.01 -5.57 -34.68
C ALA A 598 -18.26 -6.72 -35.41
N LEU A 599 -18.91 -7.88 -35.55
CA LEU A 599 -18.39 -9.06 -36.25
C LEU A 599 -18.98 -9.14 -37.69
N PRO A 600 -18.59 -8.30 -38.67
CA PRO A 600 -19.00 -8.53 -40.05
C PRO A 600 -18.23 -9.75 -40.59
N ASN A 601 -18.93 -10.85 -40.85
CA ASN A 601 -18.41 -12.13 -41.38
C ASN A 601 -17.32 -12.79 -40.52
N PRO A 602 -17.64 -13.25 -39.30
CA PRO A 602 -16.64 -13.85 -38.42
C PRO A 602 -16.17 -15.23 -38.90
N TYR A 603 -14.87 -15.51 -38.71
CA TYR A 603 -14.37 -16.88 -38.76
C TYR A 603 -14.93 -17.64 -37.58
N THR A 604 -15.49 -18.84 -37.80
CA THR A 604 -16.05 -19.66 -36.72
C THR A 604 -15.31 -20.97 -36.63
N ILE A 605 -14.69 -21.21 -35.48
CA ILE A 605 -14.14 -22.51 -35.07
C ILE A 605 -15.25 -23.26 -34.36
N ASN A 606 -15.63 -24.43 -34.87
CA ASN A 606 -16.57 -25.34 -34.20
C ASN A 606 -15.76 -26.48 -33.61
N LEU A 607 -15.83 -26.66 -32.29
CA LEU A 607 -15.10 -27.68 -31.56
C LEU A 607 -15.96 -28.94 -31.46
N ASP A 608 -15.39 -30.08 -31.83
CA ASP A 608 -16.04 -31.36 -31.61
C ASP A 608 -16.20 -31.64 -30.10
N PRO A 609 -17.19 -32.45 -29.67
CA PRO A 609 -17.38 -32.79 -28.25
C PRO A 609 -16.17 -33.43 -27.56
N SER A 610 -15.26 -34.05 -28.33
CA SER A 610 -14.02 -34.69 -27.85
C SER A 610 -12.77 -33.81 -28.03
N GLU A 611 -12.93 -32.61 -28.58
CA GLU A 611 -11.83 -31.69 -28.89
C GLU A 611 -11.64 -30.73 -27.70
N SER A 612 -10.41 -30.63 -27.22
CA SER A 612 -10.04 -29.81 -26.06
C SER A 612 -9.04 -28.76 -26.46
N LEU A 613 -9.21 -27.53 -25.96
CA LEU A 613 -8.29 -26.44 -26.22
C LEU A 613 -7.04 -26.56 -25.32
N LEU A 614 -5.86 -26.61 -25.94
CA LEU A 614 -4.56 -26.91 -25.33
C LEU A 614 -3.62 -25.71 -25.25
N ASP A 615 -3.71 -24.77 -26.19
CA ASP A 615 -2.92 -23.53 -26.17
C ASP A 615 -3.70 -22.38 -26.81
N VAL A 616 -3.41 -21.18 -26.34
CA VAL A 616 -3.85 -19.92 -26.93
C VAL A 616 -2.64 -19.03 -26.95
N TYR A 617 -2.18 -18.70 -28.15
CA TYR A 617 -1.01 -17.85 -28.33
C TYR A 617 -1.25 -16.81 -29.40
N GLY A 618 -0.48 -15.73 -29.35
CA GLY A 618 -0.69 -14.60 -30.24
C GLY A 618 0.31 -13.50 -30.00
N THR A 619 0.00 -12.32 -30.51
CA THR A 619 0.82 -11.12 -30.32
C THR A 619 -0.03 -9.95 -29.84
N ILE A 620 0.61 -9.07 -29.07
CA ILE A 620 0.04 -7.86 -28.49
C ILE A 620 0.85 -6.68 -28.99
N GLY A 621 0.18 -5.63 -29.43
CA GLY A 621 0.90 -4.45 -29.86
C GLY A 621 0.01 -3.25 -30.07
N PRO A 622 0.63 -2.10 -30.39
CA PRO A 622 -0.07 -0.87 -30.66
C PRO A 622 -0.88 -0.98 -31.96
N TYR A 623 -2.02 -0.28 -32.00
CA TYR A 623 -2.84 -0.16 -33.20
C TYR A 623 -3.20 1.30 -33.43
N VAL A 624 -3.09 1.77 -34.68
CA VAL A 624 -3.20 3.20 -35.07
C VAL A 624 -4.45 3.90 -34.51
N ASP A 625 -5.56 3.19 -34.41
CA ASP A 625 -6.84 3.73 -33.94
C ASP A 625 -7.15 3.40 -32.46
N SER A 626 -6.18 2.88 -31.71
CA SER A 626 -6.30 2.52 -30.30
C SER A 626 -5.30 3.28 -29.44
N ARG A 627 -5.73 3.74 -28.25
CA ARG A 627 -4.87 4.40 -27.24
C ARG A 627 -4.21 3.43 -26.27
N SER A 628 -4.52 2.14 -26.39
CA SER A 628 -4.02 1.05 -25.54
C SER A 628 -3.73 -0.16 -26.45
N ASP A 629 -2.75 -0.99 -26.07
CA ASP A 629 -2.37 -2.16 -26.85
C ASP A 629 -3.56 -3.10 -27.07
N VAL A 630 -3.55 -3.76 -28.23
CA VAL A 630 -4.58 -4.69 -28.65
C VAL A 630 -3.99 -6.05 -28.98
N ILE A 631 -4.85 -7.07 -29.04
CA ILE A 631 -4.49 -8.37 -29.58
C ILE A 631 -4.32 -8.23 -31.10
N THR A 632 -3.09 -8.23 -31.59
CA THR A 632 -2.77 -8.07 -33.02
C THR A 632 -2.78 -9.39 -33.78
N SER A 633 -2.58 -10.52 -33.07
CA SER A 633 -2.92 -11.85 -33.58
C SER A 633 -3.34 -12.81 -32.48
N ILE A 634 -4.12 -13.83 -32.84
CA ILE A 634 -4.46 -14.94 -31.96
C ILE A 634 -4.55 -16.26 -32.73
N THR A 635 -4.09 -17.33 -32.11
CA THR A 635 -4.13 -18.72 -32.60
C THR A 635 -4.61 -19.63 -31.49
N PHE A 636 -5.50 -20.56 -31.82
CA PHE A 636 -6.07 -21.54 -30.91
C PHE A 636 -5.56 -22.93 -31.28
N VAL A 637 -4.89 -23.61 -30.36
CA VAL A 637 -4.38 -24.99 -30.56
C VAL A 637 -5.25 -25.95 -29.77
N THR A 638 -5.77 -26.97 -30.42
CA THR A 638 -6.60 -28.00 -29.80
C THR A 638 -5.91 -29.36 -29.84
N SER A 639 -6.58 -30.38 -29.28
CA SER A 639 -6.14 -31.78 -29.41
C SER A 639 -6.27 -32.35 -30.82
N LYS A 640 -6.94 -31.65 -31.76
CA LYS A 640 -7.15 -32.12 -33.13
C LYS A 640 -6.45 -31.25 -34.18
N ASP A 641 -6.55 -29.93 -34.06
CA ASP A 641 -6.06 -28.99 -35.06
C ASP A 641 -5.59 -27.65 -34.45
N THR A 642 -4.94 -26.83 -35.27
CA THR A 642 -4.51 -25.46 -34.96
C THR A 642 -5.26 -24.47 -35.84
N TYR A 643 -5.93 -23.51 -35.21
CA TYR A 643 -6.78 -22.53 -35.88
C TYR A 643 -6.21 -21.11 -35.74
N GLY A 644 -5.81 -20.51 -36.86
CA GLY A 644 -5.20 -19.17 -36.93
C GLY A 644 -3.90 -19.18 -37.74
N PRO A 645 -3.07 -18.12 -37.66
CA PRO A 645 -3.31 -16.91 -36.88
C PRO A 645 -4.41 -16.04 -37.48
N TYR A 646 -5.26 -15.48 -36.62
CA TYR A 646 -6.23 -14.45 -36.97
C TYR A 646 -5.66 -13.07 -36.63
N GLY A 647 -5.71 -12.12 -37.57
CA GLY A 647 -4.97 -10.86 -37.51
C GLY A 647 -3.60 -10.96 -38.21
N THR A 648 -2.96 -9.82 -38.50
CA THR A 648 -1.67 -9.82 -39.23
C THR A 648 -0.46 -10.05 -38.32
N GLY A 649 -0.66 -10.00 -37.00
CA GLY A 649 0.40 -10.16 -36.00
C GLY A 649 1.28 -8.92 -35.82
N GLY A 650 2.28 -9.05 -34.93
CA GLY A 650 3.26 -8.00 -34.60
C GLY A 650 3.16 -7.53 -33.15
N GLY A 651 4.31 -7.19 -32.55
CA GLY A 651 4.41 -6.82 -31.14
C GLY A 651 4.85 -7.98 -30.24
N VAL A 652 4.51 -7.93 -28.95
CA VAL A 652 4.97 -8.85 -27.91
C VAL A 652 4.17 -10.16 -27.98
N PRO A 653 4.82 -11.33 -28.14
CA PRO A 653 4.11 -12.60 -28.15
C PRO A 653 3.65 -13.01 -26.75
N PHE A 654 2.52 -13.71 -26.69
CA PHE A 654 2.05 -14.40 -25.50
C PHE A 654 1.64 -15.84 -25.85
N SER A 655 1.69 -16.75 -24.89
CA SER A 655 1.20 -18.12 -25.06
C SER A 655 0.80 -18.74 -23.72
N THR A 656 -0.12 -19.71 -23.78
CA THR A 656 -0.64 -20.41 -22.61
C THR A 656 -0.66 -21.92 -22.83
N PRO A 657 0.48 -22.56 -23.11
CA PRO A 657 0.49 -23.98 -23.39
C PRO A 657 0.12 -24.76 -22.13
N VAL A 658 -1.00 -25.46 -22.18
CA VAL A 658 -1.51 -26.34 -21.12
C VAL A 658 -1.07 -27.78 -21.42
N LYS A 659 -0.68 -28.51 -20.37
CA LYS A 659 -0.16 -29.90 -20.48
C LYS A 659 -0.92 -30.87 -19.56
N GLY A 660 -0.82 -32.16 -19.87
CA GLY A 660 -1.42 -33.23 -19.09
C GLY A 660 -2.93 -33.33 -19.30
N ASN A 661 -3.67 -33.55 -18.22
CA ASN A 661 -5.14 -33.65 -18.24
C ASN A 661 -5.85 -32.28 -18.13
N SER A 662 -5.09 -31.19 -18.15
CA SER A 662 -5.64 -29.84 -18.04
C SER A 662 -6.10 -29.32 -19.41
N SER A 663 -7.16 -28.50 -19.43
CA SER A 663 -7.69 -27.91 -20.66
C SER A 663 -8.21 -26.49 -20.45
N ILE A 664 -8.17 -25.67 -21.51
CA ILE A 664 -8.76 -24.34 -21.48
C ILE A 664 -10.26 -24.47 -21.72
N VAL A 665 -11.05 -24.01 -20.76
CA VAL A 665 -12.52 -24.15 -20.76
C VAL A 665 -13.24 -22.80 -20.90
N GLY A 666 -12.52 -21.69 -20.78
CA GLY A 666 -13.12 -20.36 -20.87
C GLY A 666 -12.13 -19.24 -21.05
N PHE A 667 -12.67 -18.04 -21.21
CA PHE A 667 -11.91 -16.82 -21.43
C PHE A 667 -12.40 -15.71 -20.51
N PHE A 668 -11.54 -14.72 -20.29
CA PHE A 668 -11.85 -13.41 -19.72
C PHE A 668 -10.95 -12.37 -20.38
N GLY A 669 -11.18 -11.08 -20.19
CA GLY A 669 -10.35 -10.06 -20.85
C GLY A 669 -10.91 -8.66 -20.81
N TYR A 670 -10.32 -7.78 -21.60
CA TYR A 670 -10.76 -6.39 -21.77
C TYR A 670 -11.01 -6.11 -23.25
N ALA A 671 -12.16 -5.51 -23.55
CA ALA A 671 -12.55 -5.20 -24.93
C ALA A 671 -13.34 -3.89 -25.03
N GLY A 672 -13.11 -3.16 -26.12
CA GLY A 672 -13.76 -1.88 -26.41
C GLY A 672 -14.19 -1.86 -27.87
N ARG A 673 -13.67 -0.91 -28.65
CA ARG A 673 -13.79 -0.96 -30.11
C ARG A 673 -13.02 -2.15 -30.72
N TYR A 674 -11.98 -2.62 -30.01
CA TYR A 674 -11.10 -3.73 -30.38
C TYR A 674 -10.89 -4.66 -29.19
N MET A 675 -10.32 -5.84 -29.43
CA MET A 675 -9.89 -6.75 -28.37
C MET A 675 -8.58 -6.24 -27.74
N HIS A 676 -8.62 -5.75 -26.50
CA HIS A 676 -7.45 -5.13 -25.86
C HIS A 676 -6.60 -6.15 -25.12
N ALA A 677 -7.23 -7.05 -24.36
CA ALA A 677 -6.52 -8.10 -23.64
C ALA A 677 -7.36 -9.35 -23.46
N ILE A 678 -6.73 -10.51 -23.43
CA ILE A 678 -7.37 -11.81 -23.27
C ILE A 678 -6.66 -12.66 -22.21
N GLY A 679 -7.42 -13.37 -21.39
CA GLY A 679 -6.99 -14.35 -20.41
C GLY A 679 -7.80 -15.63 -20.55
N VAL A 680 -7.33 -16.71 -19.92
CA VAL A 680 -7.89 -18.06 -20.05
C VAL A 680 -8.28 -18.64 -18.69
N ASN A 681 -9.39 -19.38 -18.68
CA ASN A 681 -9.85 -20.20 -17.57
C ASN A 681 -9.45 -21.65 -17.87
N VAL A 682 -8.65 -22.26 -17.00
CA VAL A 682 -8.09 -23.61 -17.15
C VAL A 682 -8.73 -24.55 -16.12
N ASP A 683 -9.22 -25.69 -16.59
CA ASP A 683 -9.60 -26.82 -15.76
C ASP A 683 -8.38 -27.72 -15.53
N ALA A 684 -8.10 -28.06 -14.28
CA ALA A 684 -6.94 -28.87 -13.87
C ALA A 684 -7.16 -30.38 -14.00
N GLY A 685 -8.40 -30.85 -14.23
CA GLY A 685 -8.75 -32.27 -14.34
C GLY A 685 -9.14 -32.95 -13.01
N VAL A 686 -9.57 -34.23 -13.08
CA VAL A 686 -10.37 -34.94 -12.05
C VAL A 686 -9.54 -35.72 -11.01
N ASP A 687 -8.24 -35.47 -10.84
CA ASP A 687 -7.48 -36.20 -9.80
C ASP A 687 -7.70 -35.55 -8.42
N GLU A 688 -8.44 -36.23 -7.55
CA GLU A 688 -9.02 -35.68 -6.32
C GLU A 688 -8.00 -35.32 -5.22
N ASN A 689 -6.74 -35.75 -5.33
CA ASN A 689 -5.76 -35.59 -4.25
C ASN A 689 -4.75 -34.43 -4.39
N ASP A 690 -4.72 -33.70 -5.51
CA ASP A 690 -4.19 -32.32 -5.58
C ASP A 690 -4.30 -31.76 -7.01
N ARG A 691 -5.34 -30.96 -7.27
CA ARG A 691 -5.62 -30.33 -8.58
C ARG A 691 -4.54 -29.27 -8.93
N LEU A 692 -3.48 -29.69 -9.60
CA LEU A 692 -2.42 -28.81 -10.12
C LEU A 692 -2.50 -28.72 -11.64
N ALA A 693 -2.56 -27.50 -12.20
CA ALA A 693 -2.44 -27.31 -13.64
C ALA A 693 -0.97 -27.08 -14.03
N LYS A 694 -0.57 -27.66 -15.17
CA LYS A 694 0.78 -27.50 -15.76
C LYS A 694 0.74 -26.52 -16.91
N ILE A 695 1.48 -25.42 -16.78
CA ILE A 695 1.55 -24.35 -17.77
C ILE A 695 2.99 -24.21 -18.25
N GLY A 696 3.21 -24.19 -19.57
CA GLY A 696 4.54 -24.24 -20.17
C GLY A 696 4.89 -25.63 -20.74
N PRO A 697 6.19 -25.91 -20.96
CA PRO A 697 7.33 -25.06 -20.67
C PRO A 697 7.61 -24.09 -21.83
N TRP A 698 8.12 -22.91 -21.53
CA TRP A 698 8.64 -21.96 -22.52
C TRP A 698 10.13 -22.21 -22.71
N GLY A 699 10.57 -22.44 -23.95
CA GLY A 699 11.98 -22.67 -24.29
C GLY A 699 12.19 -23.84 -25.26
N GLY A 700 13.42 -24.37 -25.30
CA GLY A 700 13.85 -25.44 -26.18
C GLY A 700 13.40 -26.84 -25.77
N SER A 701 13.34 -27.74 -26.74
CA SER A 701 12.98 -29.16 -26.56
C SER A 701 14.19 -30.10 -26.41
N GLU A 702 15.43 -29.59 -26.46
CA GLU A 702 16.65 -30.39 -26.61
C GLU A 702 17.25 -30.91 -25.28
N GLY A 703 16.63 -30.60 -24.14
CA GLY A 703 17.10 -30.95 -22.80
C GLY A 703 16.46 -32.21 -22.20
N ILE A 704 17.02 -32.69 -21.08
CA ILE A 704 16.42 -33.79 -20.30
C ILE A 704 15.19 -33.25 -19.58
N VAL A 705 14.08 -33.98 -19.65
CA VAL A 705 12.85 -33.65 -18.93
C VAL A 705 13.12 -33.63 -17.42
N LYS A 706 12.80 -32.51 -16.79
CA LYS A 706 12.89 -32.27 -15.37
C LYS A 706 11.50 -31.98 -14.86
N ASP A 707 11.08 -32.75 -13.86
CA ASP A 707 9.75 -32.63 -13.32
C ASP A 707 9.75 -32.94 -11.82
N ILE A 708 8.80 -32.38 -11.10
CA ILE A 708 8.53 -32.75 -9.72
C ILE A 708 7.72 -34.05 -9.73
N ASN A 709 8.05 -35.00 -8.87
CA ASN A 709 7.25 -36.23 -8.76
C ASN A 709 5.90 -35.89 -8.12
N VAL A 710 4.85 -35.82 -8.94
CA VAL A 710 3.49 -35.36 -8.59
C VAL A 710 2.81 -36.24 -7.53
N ALA A 711 3.32 -37.45 -7.27
CA ALA A 711 2.82 -38.34 -6.22
C ALA A 711 2.89 -37.71 -4.80
N VAL A 712 3.69 -36.65 -4.61
CA VAL A 712 3.69 -35.83 -3.41
C VAL A 712 3.70 -34.36 -3.83
N ALA A 713 2.51 -33.80 -4.04
CA ALA A 713 2.37 -32.45 -4.55
C ALA A 713 3.00 -31.39 -3.60
N PRO A 714 3.74 -30.41 -4.16
CA PRO A 714 4.38 -29.36 -3.37
C PRO A 714 3.32 -28.48 -2.72
N HIS A 715 3.41 -28.32 -1.39
CA HIS A 715 2.49 -27.47 -0.65
C HIS A 715 2.97 -26.00 -0.67
N HIS A 716 4.27 -25.80 -0.46
CA HIS A 716 4.91 -24.48 -0.40
C HIS A 716 6.33 -24.53 -0.97
N LEU A 717 6.72 -23.49 -1.72
CA LEU A 717 8.08 -23.31 -2.25
C LEU A 717 8.89 -22.51 -1.23
N GLU A 718 9.95 -23.10 -0.69
CA GLU A 718 10.76 -22.52 0.38
C GLU A 718 11.90 -21.67 -0.18
N SER A 719 12.54 -22.13 -1.25
CA SER A 719 13.62 -21.39 -1.90
C SER A 719 13.82 -21.79 -3.35
N VAL A 720 14.39 -20.87 -4.13
CA VAL A 720 14.96 -21.14 -5.46
C VAL A 720 16.43 -20.74 -5.45
N THR A 721 17.31 -21.63 -5.87
CA THR A 721 18.71 -21.34 -6.18
C THR A 721 18.86 -21.20 -7.68
N ILE A 722 19.33 -20.05 -8.13
CA ILE A 722 19.53 -19.70 -9.54
C ILE A 722 21.02 -19.54 -9.78
N CYS A 723 21.58 -20.29 -10.71
CA CYS A 723 22.91 -20.03 -11.25
C CYS A 723 22.74 -19.38 -12.63
N SER A 724 23.26 -18.17 -12.79
CA SER A 724 23.09 -17.43 -14.05
C SER A 724 24.30 -16.56 -14.40
N ALA A 725 24.48 -16.32 -15.70
CA ALA A 725 25.42 -15.37 -16.26
C ALA A 725 24.77 -14.60 -17.42
N VAL A 726 25.12 -14.93 -18.66
CA VAL A 726 24.42 -14.41 -19.85
C VAL A 726 23.03 -15.03 -19.96
N VAL A 727 22.90 -16.31 -19.59
CA VAL A 727 21.66 -17.08 -19.57
C VAL A 727 21.47 -17.75 -18.21
N ILE A 728 20.39 -18.51 -18.03
CA ILE A 728 20.17 -19.33 -16.84
C ILE A 728 20.92 -20.66 -17.00
N ASP A 729 22.02 -20.81 -16.26
CA ASP A 729 22.87 -21.99 -16.27
C ASP A 729 22.24 -23.15 -15.51
N SER A 730 21.69 -22.90 -14.31
CA SER A 730 20.89 -23.89 -13.59
C SER A 730 19.90 -23.34 -12.58
N LEU A 731 18.89 -24.17 -12.24
CA LEU A 731 17.88 -23.90 -11.21
C LEU A 731 17.78 -25.07 -10.23
N ALA A 732 17.74 -24.79 -8.93
CA ALA A 732 17.38 -25.75 -7.89
C ALA A 732 16.28 -25.17 -7.01
N PHE A 733 15.46 -26.04 -6.42
CA PHE A 733 14.27 -25.67 -5.68
C PHE A 733 14.20 -26.45 -4.37
N SER A 734 13.76 -25.79 -3.30
CA SER A 734 13.42 -26.44 -2.03
C SER A 734 11.92 -26.28 -1.78
N TYR A 735 11.26 -27.36 -1.41
CA TYR A 735 9.82 -27.40 -1.18
C TYR A 735 9.52 -27.95 0.21
N SER A 736 8.38 -27.55 0.78
CA SER A 736 7.79 -28.22 1.94
C SER A 736 6.48 -28.92 1.56
N LYS A 737 6.30 -30.11 2.12
CA LYS A 737 5.06 -30.91 2.03
C LYS A 737 4.04 -30.42 3.05
N SER A 738 2.79 -30.86 2.91
CA SER A 738 1.70 -30.54 3.87
C SER A 738 2.01 -30.95 5.32
N ASN A 739 2.84 -31.98 5.52
CA ASN A 739 3.31 -32.43 6.83
C ASN A 739 4.55 -31.68 7.35
N GLY A 740 5.00 -30.62 6.66
CA GLY A 740 6.17 -29.81 7.03
C GLY A 740 7.53 -30.41 6.63
N GLN A 741 7.59 -31.61 6.06
CA GLN A 741 8.85 -32.20 5.59
C GLN A 741 9.37 -31.46 4.35
N LYS A 742 10.65 -31.09 4.37
CA LYS A 742 11.31 -30.42 3.24
C LYS A 742 11.96 -31.42 2.28
N TYR A 743 11.99 -31.08 0.99
CA TYR A 743 12.73 -31.82 -0.03
C TYR A 743 13.25 -30.88 -1.11
N ASP A 744 14.43 -31.20 -1.62
CA ASP A 744 15.12 -30.40 -2.63
C ASP A 744 15.09 -31.09 -4.00
N ILE A 745 15.04 -30.29 -5.06
CA ILE A 745 15.01 -30.74 -6.45
C ILE A 745 16.02 -29.91 -7.25
N GLY A 746 16.85 -30.59 -8.04
CA GLY A 746 17.88 -29.97 -8.87
C GLY A 746 19.29 -30.25 -8.37
N PRO A 747 20.31 -29.53 -8.88
CA PRO A 747 20.19 -28.49 -9.89
C PRO A 747 19.76 -29.03 -11.27
N TRP A 748 18.92 -28.26 -11.95
CA TRP A 748 18.53 -28.45 -13.34
C TRP A 748 19.40 -27.56 -14.21
N GLY A 749 20.38 -28.15 -14.91
CA GLY A 749 21.31 -27.41 -15.76
C GLY A 749 22.77 -27.65 -15.38
N GLY A 750 23.66 -26.81 -15.87
CA GLY A 750 25.10 -26.92 -15.65
C GLY A 750 25.61 -26.17 -14.41
N PRO A 751 26.87 -26.39 -14.02
CA PRO A 751 27.51 -25.73 -12.87
C PRO A 751 27.97 -24.28 -13.16
N GLY A 752 27.62 -23.73 -14.33
CA GLY A 752 28.03 -22.40 -14.75
C GLY A 752 27.28 -21.29 -14.02
N GLY A 753 27.76 -20.05 -14.18
CA GLY A 753 27.09 -18.85 -13.67
C GLY A 753 27.32 -18.56 -12.19
N MET A 754 26.90 -17.38 -11.77
CA MET A 754 26.93 -16.96 -10.38
C MET A 754 25.66 -17.47 -9.68
N SER A 755 25.84 -18.12 -8.54
CA SER A 755 24.75 -18.69 -7.75
C SER A 755 24.11 -17.64 -6.86
N HIS A 756 22.78 -17.59 -6.86
CA HIS A 756 21.97 -16.75 -6.00
C HIS A 756 20.81 -17.58 -5.44
N THR A 757 20.64 -17.59 -4.13
CA THR A 757 19.52 -18.31 -3.48
C THR A 757 18.51 -17.36 -2.92
N VAL A 758 17.30 -17.43 -3.46
CA VAL A 758 16.10 -16.73 -2.98
C VAL A 758 15.41 -17.61 -1.96
N LYS A 759 15.23 -17.11 -0.73
CA LYS A 759 14.41 -17.75 0.31
C LYS A 759 13.10 -17.00 0.46
N PHE A 760 12.00 -17.73 0.45
CA PHE A 760 10.66 -17.18 0.61
C PHE A 760 10.24 -17.22 2.08
N GLY A 761 9.56 -16.17 2.53
CA GLY A 761 8.91 -16.15 3.85
C GLY A 761 7.77 -17.19 3.97
N SER A 762 7.32 -17.44 5.20
CA SER A 762 6.26 -18.43 5.49
C SER A 762 4.89 -18.09 4.87
N SER A 763 4.65 -16.81 4.55
CA SER A 763 3.46 -16.31 3.86
C SER A 763 3.75 -15.80 2.45
N GLU A 764 4.98 -15.99 1.96
CA GLU A 764 5.45 -15.51 0.66
C GLU A 764 5.31 -16.60 -0.39
N PHE A 765 4.57 -16.33 -1.47
CA PHE A 765 4.33 -17.27 -2.56
C PHE A 765 4.36 -16.57 -3.91
N LEU A 766 4.70 -17.33 -4.94
CA LEU A 766 4.83 -16.82 -6.31
C LEU A 766 3.46 -16.51 -6.93
N VAL A 767 3.34 -15.31 -7.49
CA VAL A 767 2.15 -14.80 -8.19
C VAL A 767 2.42 -14.52 -9.67
N ARG A 768 3.67 -14.37 -10.08
CA ARG A 768 4.05 -14.22 -11.49
C ARG A 768 5.47 -14.70 -11.71
N VAL A 769 5.71 -15.37 -12.83
CA VAL A 769 7.05 -15.72 -13.30
C VAL A 769 7.13 -15.31 -14.76
N PHE A 770 8.15 -14.52 -15.10
CA PHE A 770 8.34 -14.02 -16.46
C PHE A 770 9.83 -13.93 -16.79
N GLY A 771 10.15 -13.85 -18.07
CA GLY A 771 11.53 -13.83 -18.52
C GLY A 771 11.61 -13.87 -20.04
N THR A 772 12.77 -14.28 -20.54
CA THR A 772 13.03 -14.40 -21.98
C THR A 772 13.65 -15.74 -22.32
N ILE A 773 13.34 -16.24 -23.51
CA ILE A 773 13.95 -17.43 -24.12
C ILE A 773 14.61 -17.05 -25.45
N GLY A 774 15.74 -17.68 -25.78
CA GLY A 774 16.44 -17.36 -27.01
C GLY A 774 17.63 -18.26 -27.30
N PRO A 775 18.21 -18.16 -28.50
CA PRO A 775 19.37 -18.97 -28.87
C PRO A 775 20.60 -18.56 -28.03
N PHE A 776 21.39 -19.54 -27.61
CA PHE A 776 22.64 -19.29 -26.90
C PHE A 776 23.69 -20.33 -27.26
N ARG A 777 24.81 -19.86 -27.83
CA ARG A 777 25.90 -20.72 -28.33
C ARG A 777 25.36 -21.80 -29.27
N ALA A 778 25.60 -23.08 -28.95
CA ALA A 778 25.16 -24.22 -29.75
C ALA A 778 23.70 -24.64 -29.46
N SER A 779 23.07 -24.13 -28.40
CA SER A 779 21.69 -24.46 -28.05
C SER A 779 20.72 -23.56 -28.81
N ARG A 780 19.71 -24.16 -29.45
CA ARG A 780 18.75 -23.44 -30.30
C ARG A 780 17.82 -22.50 -29.53
N CYS A 781 17.45 -22.85 -28.29
CA CYS A 781 16.60 -22.01 -27.45
C CYS A 781 16.75 -22.39 -25.97
N VAL A 782 17.22 -21.45 -25.15
CA VAL A 782 17.37 -21.59 -23.68
C VAL A 782 16.65 -20.47 -22.96
N VAL A 783 16.45 -20.61 -21.65
CA VAL A 783 16.00 -19.51 -20.78
C VAL A 783 17.14 -18.51 -20.59
N THR A 784 17.01 -17.33 -21.17
CA THR A 784 18.04 -16.26 -21.16
C THR A 784 17.85 -15.30 -19.99
N SER A 785 16.62 -15.16 -19.49
CA SER A 785 16.35 -14.53 -18.21
C SER A 785 15.14 -15.09 -17.49
N VAL A 786 15.11 -14.93 -16.17
CA VAL A 786 13.93 -15.21 -15.34
C VAL A 786 13.81 -14.22 -14.20
N THR A 787 12.58 -13.80 -13.92
CA THR A 787 12.18 -12.99 -12.78
C THR A 787 11.04 -13.69 -12.05
N PHE A 788 11.17 -13.79 -10.73
CA PHE A 788 10.16 -14.38 -9.85
C PHE A 788 9.46 -13.27 -9.08
N VAL A 789 8.14 -13.15 -9.19
CA VAL A 789 7.33 -12.17 -8.46
C VAL A 789 6.48 -12.92 -7.45
N THR A 790 6.59 -12.50 -6.19
CA THR A 790 5.79 -13.00 -5.07
C THR A 790 4.68 -12.02 -4.71
N ASN A 791 3.80 -12.42 -3.80
CA ASN A 791 2.83 -11.53 -3.18
C ASN A 791 3.46 -10.39 -2.33
N VAL A 792 4.78 -10.38 -2.14
CA VAL A 792 5.51 -9.43 -1.29
C VAL A 792 6.48 -8.56 -2.11
N ARG A 793 7.22 -9.16 -3.05
CA ARG A 793 8.31 -8.52 -3.80
C ARG A 793 8.63 -9.32 -5.07
N SER A 794 9.69 -8.97 -5.79
CA SER A 794 10.25 -9.79 -6.87
C SER A 794 11.72 -10.12 -6.66
N TYR A 795 12.23 -11.01 -7.50
CA TYR A 795 13.60 -11.49 -7.49
C TYR A 795 14.07 -11.68 -8.92
N GLY A 796 15.17 -11.02 -9.27
CA GLY A 796 15.71 -10.98 -10.62
C GLY A 796 15.74 -9.55 -11.20
N PRO A 797 15.86 -9.40 -12.53
CA PRO A 797 16.04 -10.49 -13.49
C PRO A 797 17.37 -11.21 -13.25
N PHE A 798 17.34 -12.54 -13.34
CA PHE A 798 18.53 -13.38 -13.41
C PHE A 798 18.83 -13.64 -14.89
N GLY A 799 20.11 -13.69 -15.26
CA GLY A 799 20.53 -13.71 -16.67
C GLY A 799 20.51 -12.31 -17.33
N GLN A 800 21.15 -12.17 -18.49
CA GLN A 800 21.19 -10.90 -19.23
C GLN A 800 19.95 -10.67 -20.10
N GLY A 801 19.15 -11.72 -20.32
CA GLY A 801 17.93 -11.66 -21.12
C GLY A 801 18.17 -11.63 -22.63
N GLY A 802 17.13 -11.24 -23.36
CA GLY A 802 17.12 -11.20 -24.83
C GLY A 802 16.43 -12.42 -25.46
N GLY A 803 15.75 -12.19 -26.59
CA GLY A 803 14.94 -13.19 -27.27
C GLY A 803 13.43 -12.98 -27.03
N THR A 804 12.67 -14.07 -27.10
CA THR A 804 11.20 -14.06 -26.99
C THR A 804 10.77 -14.03 -25.53
N PRO A 805 9.93 -13.08 -25.09
CA PRO A 805 9.46 -13.05 -23.72
C PRO A 805 8.44 -14.17 -23.43
N PHE A 806 8.40 -14.61 -22.18
CA PHE A 806 7.30 -15.41 -21.63
C PHE A 806 6.84 -14.78 -20.32
N ASP A 807 5.55 -14.91 -20.02
CA ASP A 807 4.94 -14.30 -18.84
C ASP A 807 3.74 -15.09 -18.34
N VAL A 808 3.75 -15.38 -17.04
CA VAL A 808 2.73 -16.17 -16.36
C VAL A 808 2.13 -15.35 -15.20
N PRO A 809 1.23 -14.39 -15.47
CA PRO A 809 0.58 -13.61 -14.43
C PRO A 809 -0.61 -14.39 -13.84
N MET A 810 -0.60 -14.59 -12.51
CA MET A 810 -1.74 -15.19 -11.79
C MET A 810 -2.75 -14.13 -11.37
N GLN A 811 -4.04 -14.46 -11.49
CA GLN A 811 -5.12 -13.69 -10.86
C GLN A 811 -5.14 -13.92 -9.34
N SER A 812 -5.85 -13.04 -8.61
CA SER A 812 -5.79 -12.87 -7.14
C SER A 812 -5.97 -14.14 -6.28
N ASN A 813 -6.51 -15.23 -6.82
CA ASN A 813 -6.76 -16.51 -6.16
C ASN A 813 -5.80 -17.66 -6.57
N GLY A 814 -4.86 -17.41 -7.48
CA GLY A 814 -3.87 -18.39 -7.95
C GLY A 814 -2.50 -18.25 -7.29
N LYS A 815 -1.80 -19.38 -7.10
CA LYS A 815 -0.38 -19.43 -6.70
C LYS A 815 0.43 -20.37 -7.59
N ILE A 816 1.67 -20.00 -7.89
CA ILE A 816 2.67 -20.91 -8.50
C ILE A 816 3.31 -21.71 -7.37
N VAL A 817 3.24 -23.04 -7.44
CA VAL A 817 3.66 -23.95 -6.36
C VAL A 817 4.84 -24.83 -6.72
N GLY A 818 5.23 -24.84 -7.99
CA GLY A 818 6.34 -25.67 -8.45
C GLY A 818 6.70 -25.40 -9.90
N PHE A 819 7.73 -26.09 -10.36
CA PHE A 819 8.29 -25.92 -11.70
C PHE A 819 8.44 -27.27 -12.39
N PHE A 820 8.54 -27.24 -13.71
CA PHE A 820 9.02 -28.35 -14.54
C PHE A 820 9.75 -27.74 -15.74
N GLY A 821 10.41 -28.55 -16.56
CA GLY A 821 11.10 -28.01 -17.71
C GLY A 821 12.07 -28.98 -18.35
N HIS A 822 12.96 -28.45 -19.17
CA HIS A 822 14.03 -29.20 -19.80
C HIS A 822 15.36 -28.58 -19.41
N ALA A 823 16.35 -29.41 -19.07
CA ALA A 823 17.68 -28.91 -18.75
C ALA A 823 18.79 -29.86 -19.20
N ARG A 824 19.92 -29.28 -19.58
CA ARG A 824 21.17 -29.99 -19.87
C ARG A 824 22.36 -29.18 -19.35
N SER A 825 23.08 -28.49 -20.24
CA SER A 825 24.16 -27.57 -19.87
C SER A 825 23.62 -26.23 -19.40
N TYR A 826 22.40 -25.89 -19.83
CA TYR A 826 21.63 -24.72 -19.45
C TYR A 826 20.19 -25.15 -19.11
N VAL A 827 19.39 -24.23 -18.58
CA VAL A 827 17.94 -24.41 -18.52
C VAL A 827 17.38 -24.14 -19.91
N GLU A 828 17.00 -25.21 -20.62
CA GLU A 828 16.52 -25.15 -22.00
C GLU A 828 15.08 -24.63 -22.05
N ALA A 829 14.22 -25.09 -21.12
CA ALA A 829 12.84 -24.64 -21.01
C ALA A 829 12.35 -24.66 -19.57
N LEU A 830 11.42 -23.78 -19.24
CA LEU A 830 10.83 -23.65 -17.90
C LEU A 830 9.31 -23.60 -17.99
N GLY A 831 8.62 -24.37 -17.15
CA GLY A 831 7.18 -24.37 -16.95
C GLY A 831 6.85 -24.33 -15.45
N VAL A 832 5.58 -24.09 -15.14
CA VAL A 832 5.10 -23.90 -13.77
C VAL A 832 3.90 -24.79 -13.44
N TYR A 833 3.83 -25.18 -12.18
CA TYR A 833 2.64 -25.77 -11.56
C TYR A 833 1.85 -24.68 -10.84
N VAL A 834 0.54 -24.62 -11.11
CA VAL A 834 -0.35 -23.61 -10.53
C VAL A 834 -1.50 -24.27 -9.76
N ARG A 835 -1.92 -23.63 -8.67
CA ARG A 835 -3.03 -24.06 -7.80
C ARG A 835 -3.97 -22.89 -7.49
N THR A 836 -5.28 -23.16 -7.44
CA THR A 836 -6.32 -22.24 -6.97
C THR A 836 -6.82 -22.59 -5.58
N TYR A 837 -7.23 -21.56 -4.83
CA TYR A 837 -7.81 -21.69 -3.48
C TYR A 837 -9.31 -21.50 -3.43
#